data_AF-A0A1F5YYS6-F1
#
_entry.id   AF-A0A1F5YYS6-F1
#
_cell.length_a   1.000
_cell.length_b   1.000
_cell.length_c   1.000
_cell.angle_alpha   90.00
_cell.angle_beta   90.00
_cell.angle_gamma   90.00
#
_symmetry.space_group_name_H-M   'P 1'
#
loop_
_entity.id
_entity.type
_entity.pdbx_description
1 polymer ?
#
loop_
_entity_poly.entity_id
_entity_poly.type
_entity_poly.pdbx_seq_one_letter_code
_entity_poly.pdbx_strand_id
1 'polypeptide(L)'
;MEITGSHFELLIILFVMMLLVAVKPRLLTPWKILKKRADQQFYQPKNSDAPPPILTGILRTLMAVLAVTGIVSLLRQTPEVILTRPQAAAAIGSYDKPVEFVFNVPVDMRKIGVHNTAVMQGTWEKVNYLPFLPIGRIIRFIPTGTSLPGTTAMFYLSNISKPLSPKPGGEFLLEALTPELPVVISVSPSDGAMDIALDTGIEFILDKPGDPALEWSAQIEPSVLYNLTFKDGRTVRISFPERLQSGTFYQVSLITVPAVYDFATGETSGYGDKTLVSAAGFTTLKAPYILSIQPQGTTVAPDSRITVTFQEPMDESSVVSGFTLSPPSPGVSGWNDDSTVYSYTTSPLNRNTTYTVRLKKGIRTKNGGELGADAEYRFKTIGAAGIADTVPRHQSQNIPADSEIRISFDQEVDRPAAESRFSITPTVRGSISWSGSTMIFKPSVPLPFSSPVTFRISSGVPAALGTPSDREYAFTFSTGPEEFVLPVLNLKQQESFTCNIAAARILLKYRGIDINETDLKGKIGMSGSRGNGNPHKGYTADYGTYWEPIQSVLNQFRPTRVYRDFPLGSLTDEVRRGNPVLVWGQNGWSDPHEISWTSTDGTPIYAINGMHSYVVKGYRGTVSNPTHIITSDPWRGDTVLTTADFLDRWKYLNRTALILD
;
A
#
# COMPACT_ATOMS: atom_id res chain seq x y z
N MET A 1 2.13 -5.02 101.47
CA MET A 1 2.72 -3.73 101.92
C MET A 1 1.53 -2.88 102.36
N GLU A 2 1.34 -2.72 103.67
CA GLU A 2 0.20 -1.98 104.24
C GLU A 2 0.27 -0.50 103.88
N ILE A 3 -0.77 0.00 103.23
CA ILE A 3 -0.93 1.41 102.87
C ILE A 3 -1.60 2.08 104.09
N THR A 4 -0.85 2.88 104.84
CA THR A 4 -1.41 3.69 105.94
C THR A 4 -2.41 4.73 105.39
N GLY A 5 -3.40 5.12 106.20
CA GLY A 5 -4.57 5.92 105.77
C GLY A 5 -4.25 7.23 105.02
N SER A 6 -3.06 7.83 105.19
CA SER A 6 -2.68 9.05 104.47
C SER A 6 -2.30 8.79 102.99
N HIS A 7 -1.80 7.60 102.66
CA HIS A 7 -1.49 7.21 101.28
C HIS A 7 -2.74 6.84 100.48
N PHE A 8 -3.78 6.34 101.16
CA PHE A 8 -5.09 6.07 100.55
C PHE A 8 -5.81 7.38 100.18
N GLU A 9 -5.76 8.40 101.06
CA GLU A 9 -6.26 9.74 100.76
C GLU A 9 -5.46 10.43 99.65
N LEU A 10 -4.13 10.26 99.61
CA LEU A 10 -3.30 10.81 98.53
C LEU A 10 -3.63 10.18 97.18
N LEU A 11 -3.89 8.86 97.16
CA LEU A 11 -4.37 8.13 95.98
C LEU A 11 -5.76 8.58 95.55
N ILE A 12 -6.68 8.83 96.49
CA ILE A 12 -8.01 9.38 96.20
C ILE A 12 -7.91 10.82 95.67
N ILE A 13 -7.03 11.65 96.21
CA ILE A 13 -6.82 13.03 95.73
C ILE A 13 -6.16 13.02 94.34
N LEU A 14 -5.18 12.15 94.09
CA LEU A 14 -4.61 11.91 92.76
C LEU A 14 -5.66 11.35 91.78
N PHE A 15 -6.51 10.45 92.25
CA PHE A 15 -7.62 9.86 91.50
C PHE A 15 -8.64 10.93 91.09
N VAL A 16 -9.03 11.81 92.02
CA VAL A 16 -9.95 12.90 91.70
C VAL A 16 -9.30 14.00 90.87
N MET A 17 -8.02 14.31 91.09
CA MET A 17 -7.28 15.22 90.22
C MET A 17 -7.15 14.67 88.79
N MET A 18 -6.89 13.38 88.60
CA MET A 18 -6.87 12.76 87.27
C MET A 18 -8.25 12.77 86.62
N LEU A 19 -9.31 12.50 87.37
CA LEU A 19 -10.70 12.62 86.91
C LEU A 19 -11.08 14.06 86.50
N LEU A 20 -10.55 15.07 87.19
CA LEU A 20 -10.75 16.48 86.84
C LEU A 20 -9.91 16.92 85.62
N VAL A 21 -8.65 16.47 85.53
CA VAL A 21 -7.75 16.71 84.37
C VAL A 21 -8.31 16.06 83.10
N ALA A 22 -8.99 14.92 83.23
CA ALA A 22 -9.64 14.22 82.14
C ALA A 22 -10.88 14.95 81.56
N VAL A 23 -11.50 15.90 82.27
CA VAL A 23 -12.79 16.50 81.86
C VAL A 23 -12.65 17.92 81.30
N LYS A 24 -11.67 18.73 81.75
CA LYS A 24 -11.37 20.07 81.18
C LYS A 24 -9.88 20.46 81.34
N PRO A 25 -9.06 20.41 80.29
CA PRO A 25 -7.63 20.80 80.38
C PRO A 25 -7.41 22.31 80.61
N ARG A 26 -8.43 23.15 80.44
CA ARG A 26 -8.37 24.62 80.62
C ARG A 26 -8.37 25.10 82.08
N LEU A 27 -8.44 24.20 83.07
CA LEU A 27 -8.33 24.56 84.49
C LEU A 27 -6.88 24.68 85.00
N LEU A 28 -5.87 24.63 84.13
CA LEU A 28 -4.44 24.80 84.47
C LEU A 28 -3.97 26.27 84.58
N THR A 29 -4.82 27.25 84.30
CA THR A 29 -4.48 28.69 84.39
C THR A 29 -4.21 29.20 85.81
N PRO A 30 -4.87 28.71 86.89
CA PRO A 30 -4.52 29.11 88.26
C PRO A 30 -3.19 28.49 88.74
N TRP A 31 -2.82 27.30 88.28
CA TRP A 31 -1.59 26.60 88.72
C TRP A 31 -0.31 27.24 88.16
N LYS A 32 -0.35 27.75 86.92
CA LYS A 32 0.74 28.57 86.37
C LYS A 32 0.92 29.90 87.12
N ILE A 33 -0.15 30.44 87.71
CA ILE A 33 -0.12 31.68 88.51
C ILE A 33 0.36 31.41 89.95
N LEU A 34 -0.01 30.27 90.54
CA LEU A 34 0.41 29.85 91.88
C LEU A 34 1.86 29.37 91.94
N LYS A 35 2.35 28.63 90.93
CA LYS A 35 3.77 28.25 90.85
C LYS A 35 4.68 29.48 90.72
N LYS A 36 4.24 30.50 89.99
CA LYS A 36 4.96 31.77 89.83
C LYS A 36 4.98 32.65 91.09
N ARG A 37 4.03 32.44 92.02
CA ARG A 37 4.00 33.14 93.33
C ARG A 37 4.69 32.37 94.46
N ALA A 38 4.83 31.04 94.35
CA ALA A 38 5.52 30.21 95.34
C ALA A 38 7.06 30.38 95.32
N ASP A 39 7.64 30.78 94.19
CA ASP A 39 9.08 31.05 94.07
C ASP A 39 9.50 32.47 94.53
N GLN A 40 8.57 33.34 94.96
CA GLN A 40 8.86 34.78 95.19
C GLN A 40 8.72 35.30 96.63
N GLN A 41 8.43 34.49 97.65
CA GLN A 41 8.36 35.00 99.04
C GLN A 41 8.84 34.01 100.10
N PHE A 42 10.12 33.64 100.00
CA PHE A 42 10.97 33.45 101.19
C PHE A 42 11.57 34.83 101.55
N TYR A 43 10.96 35.60 102.45
CA TYR A 43 11.66 36.41 103.47
C TYR A 43 10.67 37.06 104.46
N GLN A 44 11.00 36.90 105.73
CA GLN A 44 10.34 37.24 107.02
C GLN A 44 10.30 38.77 107.35
N PRO A 45 9.85 39.29 108.54
CA PRO A 45 9.36 38.64 109.80
C PRO A 45 8.17 39.30 110.58
N LYS A 46 7.68 38.54 111.61
CA LYS A 46 7.18 38.87 112.99
C LYS A 46 6.05 39.92 113.19
N ASN A 47 5.03 39.77 114.04
CA ASN A 47 4.68 39.00 115.27
C ASN A 47 3.16 38.65 115.19
N SER A 48 2.51 37.71 115.88
CA SER A 48 2.69 37.05 117.20
C SER A 48 1.93 35.72 117.24
N ASP A 49 2.57 34.69 117.82
CA ASP A 49 2.10 33.49 118.54
C ASP A 49 0.93 32.58 118.05
N ALA A 50 1.37 31.38 117.63
CA ALA A 50 0.76 30.03 117.56
C ALA A 50 -0.48 29.73 116.65
N PRO A 51 -0.49 28.61 115.89
CA PRO A 51 -1.37 28.40 114.73
C PRO A 51 -2.55 27.44 114.98
N PRO A 52 -3.69 27.59 114.27
CA PRO A 52 -4.66 26.50 114.12
C PRO A 52 -5.01 26.12 112.66
N PRO A 53 -5.60 24.92 112.46
CA PRO A 53 -5.46 24.05 111.29
C PRO A 53 -6.48 24.35 110.19
N ILE A 54 -6.58 25.62 109.78
CA ILE A 54 -7.73 26.09 109.01
C ILE A 54 -7.39 26.29 107.53
N LEU A 55 -6.13 26.58 107.19
CA LEU A 55 -5.74 26.86 105.79
C LEU A 55 -5.43 25.61 104.95
N THR A 56 -4.97 24.52 105.58
CA THR A 56 -4.93 23.19 104.94
C THR A 56 -6.32 22.55 104.92
N GLY A 57 -7.16 22.84 105.92
CA GLY A 57 -8.57 22.49 105.98
C GLY A 57 -9.33 23.09 104.80
N ILE A 58 -9.41 24.42 104.68
CA ILE A 58 -10.19 25.08 103.61
C ILE A 58 -9.72 24.68 102.22
N LEU A 59 -8.41 24.57 101.94
CA LEU A 59 -7.94 24.17 100.62
C LEU A 59 -8.20 22.68 100.34
N ARG A 60 -8.10 21.78 101.35
CA ARG A 60 -8.53 20.38 101.23
C ARG A 60 -10.03 20.27 101.07
N THR A 61 -10.82 21.09 101.77
CA THR A 61 -12.28 21.13 101.66
C THR A 61 -12.72 21.73 100.34
N LEU A 62 -12.03 22.76 99.82
CA LEU A 62 -12.33 23.35 98.52
C LEU A 62 -11.93 22.40 97.38
N MET A 63 -10.79 21.73 97.50
CA MET A 63 -10.38 20.67 96.57
C MET A 63 -11.29 19.45 96.68
N ALA A 64 -11.73 19.07 97.89
CA ALA A 64 -12.71 18.01 98.12
C ALA A 64 -14.10 18.41 97.61
N VAL A 65 -14.50 19.68 97.71
CA VAL A 65 -15.77 20.19 97.19
C VAL A 65 -15.71 20.34 95.68
N LEU A 66 -14.59 20.76 95.08
CA LEU A 66 -14.37 20.78 93.63
C LEU A 66 -14.24 19.36 93.06
N ALA A 67 -13.63 18.46 93.82
CA ALA A 67 -13.59 17.02 93.59
C ALA A 67 -15.00 16.42 93.62
N VAL A 68 -15.76 16.68 94.69
CA VAL A 68 -17.13 16.18 94.86
C VAL A 68 -18.07 16.82 93.85
N THR A 69 -17.96 18.12 93.55
CA THR A 69 -18.80 18.78 92.53
C THR A 69 -18.42 18.34 91.11
N GLY A 70 -17.13 18.12 90.83
CA GLY A 70 -16.64 17.52 89.60
C GLY A 70 -17.11 16.07 89.43
N ILE A 71 -17.00 15.25 90.49
CA ILE A 71 -17.51 13.88 90.55
C ILE A 71 -19.03 13.86 90.40
N VAL A 72 -19.77 14.73 91.08
CA VAL A 72 -21.23 14.85 90.96
C VAL A 72 -21.65 15.30 89.56
N SER A 73 -20.87 16.18 88.92
CA SER A 73 -21.09 16.58 87.52
C SER A 73 -20.85 15.43 86.54
N LEU A 74 -19.77 14.66 86.73
CA LEU A 74 -19.48 13.42 85.99
C LEU A 74 -20.55 12.35 86.23
N LEU A 75 -21.03 12.20 87.46
CA LEU A 75 -22.10 11.28 87.84
C LEU A 75 -23.47 11.68 87.29
N ARG A 76 -23.66 12.94 86.84
CA ARG A 76 -24.90 13.40 86.20
C ARG A 76 -24.93 13.18 84.68
N GLN A 77 -23.79 13.13 83.99
CA GLN A 77 -23.75 12.97 82.53
C GLN A 77 -24.02 11.52 82.11
N THR A 78 -24.79 11.27 81.07
CA THR A 78 -24.91 9.94 80.45
C THR A 78 -23.63 9.60 79.68
N PRO A 79 -23.03 8.41 79.87
CA PRO A 79 -21.89 8.01 79.06
C PRO A 79 -22.29 7.84 77.60
N GLU A 80 -21.66 8.61 76.72
CA GLU A 80 -21.96 8.64 75.29
C GLU A 80 -20.66 8.77 74.49
N VAL A 81 -20.66 8.22 73.28
CA VAL A 81 -19.57 8.40 72.32
C VAL A 81 -19.70 9.80 71.72
N ILE A 82 -18.68 10.64 71.90
CA ILE A 82 -18.66 12.03 71.41
C ILE A 82 -17.82 12.22 70.16
N LEU A 83 -16.94 11.26 69.86
CA LEU A 83 -16.10 11.31 68.69
C LEU A 83 -15.77 9.88 68.26
N THR A 84 -15.92 9.65 66.97
CA THR A 84 -15.36 8.48 66.30
C THR A 84 -14.34 8.92 65.27
N ARG A 85 -13.34 8.06 65.01
CA ARG A 85 -12.40 8.21 63.90
C ARG A 85 -12.36 6.89 63.14
N PRO A 86 -12.85 6.82 61.88
CA PRO A 86 -13.52 7.88 61.13
C PRO A 86 -14.86 8.32 61.74
N GLN A 87 -15.40 9.45 61.27
CA GLN A 87 -16.76 9.88 61.62
C GLN A 87 -17.80 8.91 61.04
N ALA A 88 -19.02 8.91 61.57
CA ALA A 88 -20.10 8.06 61.06
C ALA A 88 -20.32 8.23 59.55
N ALA A 89 -20.50 7.11 58.85
CA ALA A 89 -20.63 7.02 57.39
C ALA A 89 -19.42 7.50 56.57
N ALA A 90 -18.30 7.87 57.21
CA ALA A 90 -17.06 8.15 56.49
C ALA A 90 -16.23 6.87 56.27
N ALA A 91 -15.46 6.85 55.18
CA ALA A 91 -14.55 5.76 54.89
C ALA A 91 -13.40 5.70 55.91
N ILE A 92 -13.01 4.49 56.27
CA ILE A 92 -11.74 4.23 56.96
C ILE A 92 -10.64 4.61 55.96
N GLY A 93 -9.74 5.51 56.35
CA GLY A 93 -8.77 6.08 55.42
C GLY A 93 -7.72 5.07 54.93
N SER A 94 -7.33 4.13 55.78
CA SER A 94 -6.34 3.08 55.49
C SER A 94 -6.34 2.04 56.62
N TYR A 95 -5.96 0.79 56.30
CA TYR A 95 -5.98 -0.32 57.27
C TYR A 95 -4.91 -0.24 58.37
N ASP A 96 -3.90 0.64 58.23
CA ASP A 96 -2.87 0.91 59.23
C ASP A 96 -3.34 1.83 60.37
N LYS A 97 -4.56 2.37 60.28
CA LYS A 97 -5.14 3.26 61.29
C LYS A 97 -6.27 2.58 62.07
N PRO A 98 -6.28 2.68 63.40
CA PRO A 98 -7.37 2.12 64.21
C PRO A 98 -8.65 2.93 64.05
N VAL A 99 -9.79 2.25 64.20
CA VAL A 99 -11.09 2.90 64.42
C VAL A 99 -11.20 3.28 65.89
N GLU A 100 -11.22 4.57 66.22
CA GLU A 100 -11.23 5.06 67.61
C GLU A 100 -12.62 5.52 68.04
N PHE A 101 -13.02 5.18 69.26
CA PHE A 101 -14.25 5.62 69.93
C PHE A 101 -13.87 6.40 71.18
N VAL A 102 -14.30 7.65 71.29
CA VAL A 102 -14.01 8.53 72.43
C VAL A 102 -15.28 8.87 73.18
N PHE A 103 -15.30 8.59 74.48
CA PHE A 103 -16.45 8.86 75.34
C PHE A 103 -16.40 10.26 75.97
N ASN A 104 -17.53 10.90 76.25
CA ASN A 104 -17.60 12.17 76.99
C ASN A 104 -17.02 12.06 78.40
N VAL A 105 -17.25 10.94 79.06
CA VAL A 105 -16.82 10.66 80.44
C VAL A 105 -16.13 9.29 80.54
N PRO A 106 -15.35 9.03 81.61
CA PRO A 106 -14.79 7.70 81.84
C PRO A 106 -15.86 6.59 81.94
N VAL A 107 -15.61 5.45 81.30
CA VAL A 107 -16.51 4.28 81.25
C VAL A 107 -15.87 3.03 81.90
N ASP A 108 -16.70 2.08 82.35
CA ASP A 108 -16.24 0.79 82.90
C ASP A 108 -15.86 -0.20 81.78
N MET A 109 -14.57 -0.42 81.59
CA MET A 109 -14.04 -1.24 80.50
C MET A 109 -14.29 -2.74 80.70
N ARG A 110 -14.65 -3.18 81.92
CA ARG A 110 -15.02 -4.59 82.18
C ARG A 110 -16.38 -4.94 81.62
N LYS A 111 -17.31 -3.98 81.65
CA LYS A 111 -18.72 -4.20 81.35
C LYS A 111 -19.06 -3.98 79.88
N ILE A 112 -18.30 -3.14 79.18
CA ILE A 112 -18.55 -2.81 77.78
C ILE A 112 -18.31 -4.01 76.86
N GLY A 113 -19.33 -4.37 76.09
CA GLY A 113 -19.23 -5.33 74.98
C GLY A 113 -18.75 -4.63 73.72
N VAL A 114 -17.89 -5.30 72.95
CA VAL A 114 -17.33 -4.80 71.70
C VAL A 114 -17.59 -5.84 70.62
N HIS A 115 -18.16 -5.41 69.50
CA HIS A 115 -18.57 -6.29 68.41
C HIS A 115 -18.32 -5.61 67.07
N ASN A 116 -17.98 -6.39 66.05
CA ASN A 116 -17.82 -5.93 64.68
C ASN A 116 -18.39 -6.96 63.70
N THR A 117 -18.75 -6.52 62.50
CA THR A 117 -19.15 -7.44 61.42
C THR A 117 -17.96 -8.25 60.92
N ALA A 118 -18.23 -9.43 60.35
CA ALA A 118 -17.21 -10.28 59.75
C ALA A 118 -16.52 -9.65 58.52
N VAL A 119 -17.10 -8.57 57.98
CA VAL A 119 -16.56 -7.77 56.88
C VAL A 119 -15.16 -7.24 57.19
N MET A 120 -14.87 -6.90 58.45
CA MET A 120 -13.58 -6.39 58.86
C MET A 120 -13.11 -7.10 60.11
N GLN A 121 -12.01 -7.86 60.00
CA GLN A 121 -11.40 -8.55 61.13
C GLN A 121 -10.40 -7.64 61.85
N GLY A 122 -10.33 -7.78 63.17
CA GLY A 122 -9.45 -6.94 63.97
C GLY A 122 -9.51 -7.26 65.45
N THR A 123 -8.63 -6.58 66.18
CA THR A 123 -8.53 -6.70 67.63
C THR A 123 -9.04 -5.43 68.31
N TRP A 124 -9.77 -5.61 69.39
CA TRP A 124 -10.27 -4.51 70.20
C TRP A 124 -9.29 -4.18 71.33
N GLU A 125 -8.83 -2.94 71.37
CA GLU A 125 -8.00 -2.39 72.44
C GLU A 125 -8.84 -1.46 73.32
N LYS A 126 -9.01 -1.81 74.59
CA LYS A 126 -9.65 -0.95 75.60
C LYS A 126 -8.58 -0.14 76.32
N VAL A 127 -8.49 1.16 76.01
CA VAL A 127 -7.42 2.03 76.52
C VAL A 127 -7.80 2.54 77.92
N ASN A 128 -7.21 1.92 78.92
CA ASN A 128 -7.35 2.30 80.32
C ASN A 128 -6.47 3.51 80.67
N TYR A 129 -6.89 4.33 81.63
CA TYR A 129 -6.03 5.41 82.16
C TYR A 129 -4.79 4.88 82.86
N LEU A 130 -4.94 3.77 83.59
CA LEU A 130 -3.88 3.07 84.29
C LEU A 130 -4.03 1.57 84.02
N PRO A 131 -2.94 0.81 83.85
CA PRO A 131 -3.01 -0.60 83.43
C PRO A 131 -3.85 -1.51 84.34
N PHE A 132 -3.88 -1.21 85.65
CA PHE A 132 -4.58 -2.01 86.67
C PHE A 132 -6.01 -1.53 86.95
N LEU A 133 -6.44 -0.41 86.36
CA LEU A 133 -7.76 0.16 86.59
C LEU A 133 -8.56 0.12 85.29
N PRO A 134 -9.61 -0.72 85.18
CA PRO A 134 -10.34 -0.91 83.94
C PRO A 134 -11.37 0.22 83.71
N ILE A 135 -10.85 1.45 83.67
CA ILE A 135 -11.58 2.68 83.46
C ILE A 135 -10.82 3.47 82.40
N GLY A 136 -11.51 3.90 81.37
CA GLY A 136 -10.91 4.63 80.26
C GLY A 136 -11.91 5.50 79.52
N ARG A 137 -11.44 6.18 78.48
CA ARG A 137 -12.26 7.01 77.58
C ARG A 137 -12.09 6.70 76.11
N ILE A 138 -11.21 5.76 75.77
CA ILE A 138 -10.90 5.42 74.38
C ILE A 138 -10.99 3.91 74.23
N ILE A 139 -11.72 3.48 73.22
CA ILE A 139 -11.65 2.11 72.69
C ILE A 139 -11.18 2.22 71.26
N ARG A 140 -10.31 1.30 70.84
CA ARG A 140 -9.84 1.19 69.46
C ARG A 140 -10.17 -0.17 68.90
N PHE A 141 -10.53 -0.20 67.64
CA PHE A 141 -10.48 -1.40 66.83
C PHE A 141 -9.29 -1.31 65.89
N ILE A 142 -8.36 -2.24 66.00
CA ILE A 142 -7.14 -2.33 65.19
C ILE A 142 -7.38 -3.41 64.14
N PRO A 143 -7.47 -3.06 62.84
CA PRO A 143 -7.60 -4.05 61.78
C PRO A 143 -6.45 -5.05 61.82
N THR A 144 -6.75 -6.34 61.74
CA THR A 144 -5.74 -7.41 61.62
C THR A 144 -5.62 -7.93 60.20
N GLY A 145 -6.38 -7.34 59.28
CA GLY A 145 -6.37 -7.70 57.88
C GLY A 145 -7.12 -6.68 57.03
N THR A 146 -7.13 -6.92 55.73
CA THR A 146 -7.83 -6.11 54.74
C THR A 146 -9.27 -6.60 54.56
N SER A 147 -10.05 -5.89 53.75
CA SER A 147 -11.42 -6.27 53.42
C SER A 147 -11.77 -5.81 52.01
N LEU A 148 -12.93 -6.23 51.49
CA LEU A 148 -13.38 -5.73 50.19
C LEU A 148 -13.69 -4.23 50.28
N PRO A 149 -13.28 -3.42 49.28
CA PRO A 149 -13.37 -1.96 49.31
C PRO A 149 -14.82 -1.47 49.25
N GLY A 150 -15.11 -0.34 49.89
CA GLY A 150 -16.43 0.30 49.88
C GLY A 150 -17.56 -0.52 50.53
N THR A 151 -17.24 -1.55 51.30
CA THR A 151 -18.22 -2.35 52.04
C THR A 151 -18.49 -1.74 53.42
N THR A 152 -19.72 -1.89 53.93
CA THR A 152 -20.08 -1.33 55.24
C THR A 152 -19.58 -2.23 56.37
N ALA A 153 -18.59 -1.75 57.12
CA ALA A 153 -18.18 -2.33 58.39
C ALA A 153 -19.00 -1.70 59.52
N MET A 154 -19.59 -2.54 60.37
CA MET A 154 -20.35 -2.09 61.53
C MET A 154 -19.57 -2.40 62.80
N PHE A 155 -19.46 -1.40 63.68
CA PHE A 155 -18.83 -1.51 64.98
C PHE A 155 -19.85 -1.16 66.06
N TYR A 156 -20.11 -2.11 66.95
CA TYR A 156 -21.17 -2.01 67.94
C TYR A 156 -20.61 -2.14 69.35
N LEU A 157 -20.89 -1.12 70.15
CA LEU A 157 -20.53 -1.05 71.57
C LEU A 157 -21.80 -1.23 72.38
N SER A 158 -21.81 -2.22 73.28
CA SER A 158 -22.95 -2.51 74.16
C SER A 158 -22.58 -2.29 75.62
N ASN A 159 -23.59 -2.00 76.45
CA ASN A 159 -23.43 -1.85 77.90
C ASN A 159 -22.44 -0.72 78.31
N ILE A 160 -22.45 0.39 77.58
CA ILE A 160 -21.66 1.59 77.87
C ILE A 160 -22.16 2.20 79.17
N SER A 161 -21.39 2.04 80.25
CA SER A 161 -21.80 2.41 81.59
C SER A 161 -20.69 3.09 82.38
N LYS A 162 -21.08 3.89 83.38
CA LYS A 162 -20.14 4.49 84.32
C LYS A 162 -19.49 3.40 85.19
N PRO A 163 -18.27 3.62 85.68
CA PRO A 163 -17.67 2.78 86.71
C PRO A 163 -18.65 2.53 87.88
N LEU A 164 -18.82 1.26 88.25
CA LEU A 164 -19.66 0.82 89.39
C LEU A 164 -21.17 1.12 89.28
N SER A 165 -21.68 1.54 88.11
CA SER A 165 -23.11 1.78 87.96
C SER A 165 -23.91 0.46 87.97
N PRO A 166 -25.05 0.40 88.70
CA PRO A 166 -25.97 -0.74 88.67
C PRO A 166 -27.01 -0.65 87.54
N LYS A 167 -27.06 0.45 86.79
CA LYS A 167 -28.03 0.65 85.69
C LYS A 167 -27.56 -0.09 84.42
N PRO A 168 -28.50 -0.52 83.55
CA PRO A 168 -28.16 -0.97 82.20
C PRO A 168 -27.36 0.10 81.46
N GLY A 169 -26.28 -0.29 80.77
CA GLY A 169 -25.49 0.62 79.96
C GLY A 169 -26.16 0.98 78.63
N GLY A 170 -25.71 2.07 78.02
CA GLY A 170 -26.14 2.49 76.68
C GLY A 170 -25.51 1.66 75.57
N GLU A 171 -25.91 1.94 74.34
CA GLU A 171 -25.43 1.26 73.14
C GLU A 171 -25.02 2.29 72.09
N PHE A 172 -24.09 1.91 71.21
CA PHE A 172 -23.64 2.76 70.11
C PHE A 172 -23.25 1.91 68.90
N LEU A 173 -23.75 2.29 67.73
CA LEU A 173 -23.40 1.69 66.44
C LEU A 173 -22.66 2.72 65.59
N LEU A 174 -21.49 2.35 65.09
CA LEU A 174 -20.78 3.07 64.05
C LEU A 174 -20.82 2.25 62.76
N GLU A 175 -21.39 2.84 61.72
CA GLU A 175 -21.24 2.37 60.34
C GLU A 175 -20.10 3.14 59.68
N ALA A 176 -19.12 2.44 59.12
CA ALA A 176 -18.03 3.01 58.37
C ALA A 176 -17.79 2.19 57.11
N LEU A 177 -17.44 2.87 56.01
CA LEU A 177 -17.05 2.18 54.78
C LEU A 177 -15.60 1.72 54.90
N THR A 178 -15.30 0.54 54.39
CA THR A 178 -13.92 0.10 54.21
C THR A 178 -13.20 0.99 53.19
N PRO A 179 -11.86 1.09 53.24
CA PRO A 179 -11.09 1.93 52.32
C PRO A 179 -11.50 1.74 50.85
N GLU A 180 -11.76 2.84 50.16
CA GLU A 180 -12.08 2.82 48.72
C GLU A 180 -10.82 2.57 47.88
N LEU A 181 -11.02 2.00 46.69
CA LEU A 181 -9.96 1.82 45.70
C LEU A 181 -9.26 3.17 45.36
N PRO A 182 -7.93 3.16 45.13
CA PRO A 182 -7.24 4.31 44.56
C PRO A 182 -7.69 4.56 43.12
N VAL A 183 -7.77 5.83 42.74
CA VAL A 183 -8.06 6.26 41.38
C VAL A 183 -6.80 6.79 40.71
N VAL A 184 -6.68 6.58 39.40
CA VAL A 184 -5.58 7.14 38.61
C VAL A 184 -5.86 8.62 38.34
N ILE A 185 -4.91 9.48 38.73
CA ILE A 185 -4.96 10.93 38.48
C ILE A 185 -4.19 11.34 37.22
N SER A 186 -3.20 10.54 36.81
CA SER A 186 -2.50 10.75 35.55
C SER A 186 -1.85 9.47 35.05
N VAL A 187 -1.73 9.37 33.72
CA VAL A 187 -1.02 8.30 33.03
C VAL A 187 0.00 8.90 32.07
N SER A 188 1.20 8.30 32.01
CA SER A 188 2.27 8.66 31.08
C SER A 188 2.76 7.41 30.38
N PRO A 189 2.77 7.33 29.04
CA PRO A 189 2.23 8.31 28.10
C PRO A 189 0.74 8.61 28.33
N SER A 190 0.31 9.84 28.01
CA SER A 190 -1.09 10.23 28.14
C SER A 190 -1.96 9.49 27.12
N ASP A 191 -3.26 9.37 27.40
CA ASP A 191 -4.20 8.80 26.45
C ASP A 191 -4.18 9.55 25.10
N GLY A 192 -4.11 8.81 24.00
CA GLY A 192 -3.95 9.31 22.64
C GLY A 192 -2.55 9.83 22.28
N ALA A 193 -1.54 9.67 23.12
CA ALA A 193 -0.19 10.13 22.80
C ALA A 193 0.37 9.46 21.54
N MET A 194 1.10 10.21 20.73
CA MET A 194 1.71 9.74 19.48
C MET A 194 3.23 9.81 19.55
N ASP A 195 3.88 9.10 18.63
CA ASP A 195 5.34 9.12 18.46
C ASP A 195 6.12 8.74 19.73
N ILE A 196 5.58 7.78 20.48
CA ILE A 196 6.21 7.27 21.69
C ILE A 196 7.41 6.38 21.36
N ALA A 197 8.54 6.63 22.04
CA ALA A 197 9.76 5.84 21.86
C ALA A 197 9.53 4.36 22.25
N LEU A 198 10.16 3.45 21.50
CA LEU A 198 9.87 2.01 21.59
C LEU A 198 10.27 1.36 22.92
N ASP A 199 11.04 2.04 23.76
CA ASP A 199 11.51 1.63 25.09
C ASP A 199 10.81 2.38 26.23
N THR A 200 9.80 3.20 25.92
CA THR A 200 9.03 3.96 26.91
C THR A 200 8.19 3.01 27.76
N GLY A 201 8.36 3.07 29.09
CA GLY A 201 7.46 2.41 30.04
C GLY A 201 6.19 3.23 30.30
N ILE A 202 5.20 2.62 30.96
CA ILE A 202 3.94 3.29 31.31
C ILE A 202 3.93 3.55 32.82
N GLU A 203 3.57 4.76 33.23
CA GLU A 203 3.43 5.14 34.63
C GLU A 203 2.01 5.64 34.90
N PHE A 204 1.32 4.98 35.84
CA PHE A 204 0.04 5.42 36.39
C PHE A 204 0.27 6.01 37.77
N ILE A 205 -0.16 7.25 37.98
CA ILE A 205 -0.08 7.94 39.27
C ILE A 205 -1.44 7.88 39.95
N LEU A 206 -1.46 7.38 41.19
CA LEU A 206 -2.66 7.23 42.02
C LEU A 206 -2.92 8.47 42.89
N ASP A 207 -4.17 8.71 43.26
CA ASP A 207 -4.63 9.78 44.17
C ASP A 207 -4.20 9.56 45.64
N LYS A 208 -4.02 8.30 46.03
CA LYS A 208 -3.55 7.84 47.34
C LYS A 208 -2.61 6.63 47.18
N PRO A 209 -1.79 6.27 48.19
CA PRO A 209 -0.96 5.09 48.12
C PRO A 209 -1.77 3.84 47.78
N GLY A 210 -1.19 2.95 46.96
CA GLY A 210 -1.78 1.65 46.67
C GLY A 210 -1.93 0.85 47.96
N ASP A 211 -3.10 0.25 48.15
CA ASP A 211 -3.37 -0.60 49.29
C ASP A 211 -2.64 -1.95 49.14
N PRO A 212 -1.93 -2.47 50.17
CA PRO A 212 -1.37 -3.82 50.14
C PRO A 212 -2.38 -4.92 49.82
N ALA A 213 -3.68 -4.66 50.04
CA ALA A 213 -4.78 -5.52 49.69
C ALA A 213 -5.00 -5.66 48.17
N LEU A 214 -4.35 -4.87 47.34
CA LEU A 214 -4.64 -4.81 45.91
C LEU A 214 -3.61 -5.58 45.10
N GLU A 215 -4.06 -6.60 44.39
CA GLU A 215 -3.27 -7.20 43.31
C GLU A 215 -3.44 -6.35 42.05
N TRP A 216 -2.31 -5.97 41.45
CA TRP A 216 -2.28 -5.13 40.26
C TRP A 216 -1.79 -5.92 39.05
N SER A 217 -2.49 -5.74 37.94
CA SER A 217 -2.13 -6.32 36.66
C SER A 217 -2.47 -5.34 35.54
N ALA A 218 -1.86 -5.54 34.38
CA ALA A 218 -2.20 -4.80 33.17
C ALA A 218 -2.62 -5.77 32.06
N GLN A 219 -3.62 -5.37 31.29
CA GLN A 219 -3.93 -5.95 29.99
C GLN A 219 -3.47 -4.96 28.92
N ILE A 220 -2.60 -5.41 28.03
CA ILE A 220 -2.02 -4.57 26.97
C ILE A 220 -2.36 -5.20 25.62
N GLU A 221 -2.90 -4.39 24.70
CA GLU A 221 -3.29 -4.81 23.36
C GLU A 221 -2.58 -3.93 22.32
N PRO A 222 -1.81 -4.50 21.37
CA PRO A 222 -1.49 -5.92 21.23
C PRO A 222 -0.63 -6.46 22.39
N SER A 223 -0.78 -7.76 22.68
CA SER A 223 -0.14 -8.42 23.82
C SER A 223 1.38 -8.31 23.78
N VAL A 224 1.95 -7.81 24.88
CA VAL A 224 3.40 -7.72 25.10
C VAL A 224 3.75 -8.16 26.51
N LEU A 225 4.93 -8.75 26.68
CA LEU A 225 5.45 -9.06 28.01
C LEU A 225 5.78 -7.76 28.74
N TYR A 226 5.53 -7.73 30.05
CA TYR A 226 5.81 -6.57 30.88
C TYR A 226 6.18 -6.97 32.30
N ASN A 227 6.86 -6.07 32.99
CA ASN A 227 7.08 -6.12 34.43
C ASN A 227 6.35 -4.95 35.09
N LEU A 228 5.57 -5.24 36.13
CA LEU A 228 4.84 -4.24 36.91
C LEU A 228 5.56 -4.03 38.25
N THR A 229 5.82 -2.77 38.58
CA THR A 229 6.51 -2.37 39.82
C THR A 229 5.79 -1.21 40.49
N PHE A 230 5.88 -1.13 41.81
CA PHE A 230 5.40 0.02 42.59
C PHE A 230 6.57 0.93 42.92
N LYS A 231 6.41 2.22 42.60
CA LYS A 231 7.36 3.27 42.93
C LYS A 231 6.69 4.25 43.92
N ASP A 232 7.41 4.56 45.00
CA ASP A 232 7.01 5.54 46.03
C ASP A 232 5.61 5.33 46.64
N GLY A 233 5.08 4.10 46.56
CA GLY A 233 3.75 3.72 47.04
C GLY A 233 2.57 4.26 46.23
N ARG A 234 2.78 5.16 45.26
CA ARG A 234 1.72 5.86 44.52
C ARG A 234 1.81 5.73 43.00
N THR A 235 2.91 5.20 42.47
CA THR A 235 3.12 5.07 41.04
C THR A 235 3.20 3.59 40.66
N VAL A 236 2.26 3.15 39.81
CA VAL A 236 2.31 1.83 39.17
C VAL A 236 3.09 1.98 37.88
N ARG A 237 4.26 1.36 37.79
CA ARG A 237 5.14 1.43 36.62
C ARG A 237 5.16 0.09 35.89
N ILE A 238 4.84 0.14 34.61
CA ILE A 238 4.96 -0.95 33.67
C ILE A 238 6.22 -0.72 32.83
N SER A 239 7.09 -1.72 32.76
CA SER A 239 8.29 -1.71 31.94
C SER A 239 8.31 -2.91 31.01
N PHE A 240 8.92 -2.76 29.84
CA PHE A 240 8.95 -3.79 28.81
C PHE A 240 10.34 -4.42 28.73
N PRO A 241 10.47 -5.75 28.81
CA PRO A 241 11.77 -6.43 28.65
C PRO A 241 12.27 -6.39 27.20
N GLU A 242 11.36 -6.27 26.24
CA GLU A 242 11.65 -6.08 24.82
C GLU A 242 11.08 -4.76 24.32
N ARG A 243 11.65 -4.20 23.25
CA ARG A 243 11.16 -2.97 22.64
C ARG A 243 9.78 -3.20 22.01
N LEU A 244 8.91 -2.21 22.14
CA LEU A 244 7.59 -2.19 21.52
C LEU A 244 7.70 -2.19 19.99
N GLN A 245 6.66 -2.69 19.34
CA GLN A 245 6.56 -2.65 17.87
C GLN A 245 6.38 -1.21 17.41
N SER A 246 6.95 -0.90 16.24
CA SER A 246 6.97 0.45 15.67
C SER A 246 5.68 0.77 14.91
N GLY A 247 5.16 1.99 15.07
CA GLY A 247 3.92 2.46 14.42
C GLY A 247 2.65 1.78 14.94
N THR A 248 2.73 1.15 16.12
CA THR A 248 1.67 0.33 16.69
C THR A 248 0.92 1.13 17.75
N PHE A 249 -0.40 1.10 17.68
CA PHE A 249 -1.25 1.59 18.75
C PHE A 249 -1.36 0.53 19.85
N TYR A 250 -1.02 0.92 21.07
CA TYR A 250 -1.12 0.10 22.28
C TYR A 250 -2.22 0.63 23.18
N GLN A 251 -3.21 -0.20 23.47
CA GLN A 251 -4.21 0.04 24.51
C GLN A 251 -3.77 -0.64 25.80
N VAL A 252 -3.71 0.11 26.89
CA VAL A 252 -3.29 -0.38 28.20
C VAL A 252 -4.46 -0.23 29.16
N SER A 253 -4.86 -1.32 29.79
CA SER A 253 -5.90 -1.37 30.82
C SER A 253 -5.26 -1.79 32.14
N LEU A 254 -5.22 -0.87 33.11
CA LEU A 254 -4.75 -1.15 34.46
C LEU A 254 -5.89 -1.75 35.28
N ILE A 255 -5.71 -2.98 35.76
CA ILE A 255 -6.72 -3.77 36.44
C ILE A 255 -6.24 -4.05 37.85
N THR A 256 -7.14 -3.92 38.82
CA THR A 256 -6.88 -4.32 40.20
C THR A 256 -7.89 -5.36 40.68
N VAL A 257 -7.44 -6.23 41.58
CA VAL A 257 -8.26 -7.20 42.30
C VAL A 257 -8.05 -6.99 43.79
N PRO A 258 -9.10 -6.62 44.55
CA PRO A 258 -8.99 -6.55 46.00
C PRO A 258 -8.90 -7.95 46.59
N ALA A 259 -7.97 -8.14 47.52
CA ALA A 259 -7.71 -9.36 48.25
C ALA A 259 -7.96 -9.13 49.75
N VAL A 260 -8.54 -10.13 50.41
CA VAL A 260 -8.75 -10.16 51.86
C VAL A 260 -7.57 -10.89 52.50
N TYR A 261 -6.66 -10.13 53.08
CA TYR A 261 -5.36 -10.55 53.57
C TYR A 261 -5.31 -10.45 55.10
N ASP A 262 -4.73 -11.47 55.75
CA ASP A 262 -4.43 -11.42 57.18
C ASP A 262 -3.00 -10.90 57.42
N PHE A 263 -2.87 -9.82 58.20
CA PHE A 263 -1.58 -9.17 58.46
C PHE A 263 -0.61 -10.01 59.30
N ALA A 264 -1.09 -10.98 60.08
CA ALA A 264 -0.27 -11.78 60.96
C ALA A 264 0.27 -13.04 60.27
N THR A 265 -0.57 -13.74 59.49
CA THR A 265 -0.16 -14.98 58.79
C THR A 265 0.39 -14.71 57.39
N GLY A 266 -0.03 -13.61 56.79
CA GLY A 266 0.26 -13.28 55.41
C GLY A 266 -0.51 -14.12 54.39
N GLU A 267 -1.61 -14.77 54.81
CA GLU A 267 -2.44 -15.58 53.94
C GLU A 267 -3.60 -14.77 53.34
N THR A 268 -3.91 -15.04 52.08
CA THR A 268 -5.07 -14.48 51.37
C THR A 268 -6.27 -15.42 51.54
N SER A 269 -7.34 -14.91 52.12
CA SER A 269 -8.56 -15.65 52.44
C SER A 269 -9.67 -15.52 51.37
N GLY A 270 -9.52 -14.58 50.42
CA GLY A 270 -10.45 -14.40 49.30
C GLY A 270 -10.08 -13.23 48.39
N TYR A 271 -10.65 -13.24 47.19
CA TYR A 271 -10.50 -12.18 46.18
C TYR A 271 -11.88 -11.61 45.81
N GLY A 272 -11.94 -10.30 45.59
CA GLY A 272 -13.10 -9.63 44.99
C GLY A 272 -13.06 -9.63 43.47
N ASP A 273 -13.93 -8.82 42.87
CA ASP A 273 -14.04 -8.73 41.42
C ASP A 273 -12.90 -7.94 40.78
N LYS A 274 -12.52 -8.36 39.57
CA LYS A 274 -11.60 -7.60 38.72
C LYS A 274 -12.20 -6.25 38.37
N THR A 275 -11.50 -5.18 38.72
CA THR A 275 -11.94 -3.80 38.47
C THR A 275 -10.96 -3.10 37.54
N LEU A 276 -11.46 -2.51 36.46
CA LEU A 276 -10.69 -1.61 35.59
C LEU A 276 -10.49 -0.27 36.31
N VAL A 277 -9.24 0.08 36.62
CA VAL A 277 -8.88 1.31 37.34
C VAL A 277 -8.68 2.47 36.36
N SER A 278 -8.02 2.20 35.24
CA SER A 278 -7.75 3.19 34.20
C SER A 278 -7.42 2.49 32.89
N ALA A 279 -7.67 3.18 31.78
CA ALA A 279 -7.21 2.77 30.47
C ALA A 279 -6.59 3.95 29.74
N ALA A 280 -5.52 3.70 28.98
CA ALA A 280 -4.86 4.69 28.14
C ALA A 280 -4.32 4.04 26.87
N GLY A 281 -4.49 4.72 25.75
CA GLY A 281 -3.93 4.34 24.46
C GLY A 281 -2.74 5.22 24.07
N PHE A 282 -1.73 4.66 23.43
CA PHE A 282 -0.65 5.45 22.81
C PHE A 282 -0.14 4.78 21.54
N THR A 283 0.43 5.58 20.63
CA THR A 283 1.02 5.10 19.38
C THR A 283 2.53 5.26 19.43
N THR A 284 3.26 4.18 19.13
CA THR A 284 4.71 4.21 19.04
C THR A 284 5.21 4.88 17.76
N LEU A 285 6.46 5.35 17.78
CA LEU A 285 7.15 5.90 16.60
C LEU A 285 7.01 4.98 15.40
N LYS A 286 6.66 5.53 14.23
CA LYS A 286 6.56 4.80 12.96
C LYS A 286 7.93 4.37 12.44
N ALA A 287 7.96 3.24 11.74
CA ALA A 287 9.17 2.76 11.08
C ALA A 287 9.48 3.68 9.88
N PRO A 288 10.76 3.82 9.48
CA PRO A 288 11.12 4.55 8.27
C PRO A 288 10.34 4.03 7.06
N TYR A 289 9.59 4.91 6.39
CA TYR A 289 8.86 4.52 5.19
C TYR A 289 9.69 4.78 3.93
N ILE A 290 9.99 3.73 3.16
CA ILE A 290 10.73 3.82 1.90
C ILE A 290 9.74 4.14 0.77
N LEU A 291 9.81 5.36 0.24
CA LEU A 291 8.97 5.81 -0.87
C LEU A 291 9.39 5.17 -2.19
N SER A 292 10.70 5.12 -2.46
CA SER A 292 11.21 4.49 -3.68
C SER A 292 12.68 4.10 -3.56
N ILE A 293 13.07 3.09 -4.34
CA ILE A 293 14.46 2.79 -4.62
C ILE A 293 14.64 2.81 -6.14
N GLN A 294 15.66 3.52 -6.62
CA GLN A 294 16.07 3.54 -8.02
C GLN A 294 17.54 3.09 -8.14
N PRO A 295 17.96 2.52 -9.27
CA PRO A 295 17.17 2.18 -10.46
C PRO A 295 16.31 0.92 -10.27
N GLN A 296 15.38 0.68 -11.21
CA GLN A 296 14.50 -0.51 -11.25
C GLN A 296 14.55 -1.14 -12.64
N GLY A 297 14.23 -2.44 -12.74
CA GLY A 297 14.11 -3.16 -14.01
C GLY A 297 15.35 -3.98 -14.41
N THR A 298 15.39 -4.40 -15.68
CA THR A 298 16.36 -5.40 -16.19
C THR A 298 17.35 -4.87 -17.23
N THR A 299 17.24 -3.60 -17.61
CA THR A 299 18.07 -2.92 -18.61
C THR A 299 18.78 -1.69 -18.03
N VAL A 300 19.12 -1.76 -16.74
CA VAL A 300 19.73 -0.63 -16.01
C VAL A 300 21.11 -0.32 -16.58
N ALA A 301 21.40 0.97 -16.80
CA ALA A 301 22.70 1.40 -17.28
C ALA A 301 23.79 1.12 -16.21
N PRO A 302 24.97 0.61 -16.59
CA PRO A 302 26.02 0.27 -15.62
C PRO A 302 26.50 1.42 -14.74
N ASP A 303 26.38 2.66 -15.21
CA ASP A 303 26.75 3.90 -14.50
C ASP A 303 25.61 4.51 -13.68
N SER A 304 24.49 3.79 -13.54
CA SER A 304 23.33 4.28 -12.79
C SER A 304 23.64 4.50 -11.31
N ARG A 305 23.24 5.67 -10.79
CA ARG A 305 23.24 5.97 -9.35
C ARG A 305 22.11 5.25 -8.64
N ILE A 306 22.40 4.62 -7.51
CA ILE A 306 21.38 4.04 -6.64
C ILE A 306 20.84 5.15 -5.72
N THR A 307 19.52 5.30 -5.67
CA THR A 307 18.86 6.33 -4.83
C THR A 307 17.77 5.67 -4.01
N VAL A 308 17.74 5.95 -2.72
CA VAL A 308 16.69 5.53 -1.78
C VAL A 308 16.00 6.77 -1.25
N THR A 309 14.70 6.89 -1.48
CA THR A 309 13.88 8.00 -1.01
C THR A 309 13.04 7.53 0.18
N PHE A 310 13.12 8.24 1.29
CA PHE A 310 12.35 8.01 2.51
C PHE A 310 11.29 9.11 2.67
N GLN A 311 10.20 8.79 3.37
CA GLN A 311 9.14 9.77 3.66
C GLN A 311 9.56 10.76 4.75
N GLU A 312 10.33 10.31 5.74
CA GLU A 312 10.80 11.11 6.85
C GLU A 312 12.33 11.29 6.85
N PRO A 313 12.86 12.35 7.50
CA PRO A 313 14.30 12.53 7.68
C PRO A 313 14.95 11.35 8.43
N MET A 314 16.06 10.85 7.89
CA MET A 314 16.79 9.69 8.40
C MET A 314 17.99 10.06 9.26
N ASP A 315 18.36 9.17 10.19
CA ASP A 315 19.70 9.15 10.75
C ASP A 315 20.66 8.61 9.68
N GLU A 316 21.39 9.53 9.06
CA GLU A 316 22.30 9.27 7.95
C GLU A 316 23.33 8.18 8.27
N SER A 317 23.84 8.14 9.51
CA SER A 317 24.86 7.18 9.93
C SER A 317 24.30 5.75 10.00
N SER A 318 23.05 5.62 10.45
CA SER A 318 22.35 4.35 10.53
C SER A 318 22.10 3.76 9.13
N VAL A 319 21.70 4.60 8.17
CA VAL A 319 21.44 4.17 6.79
C VAL A 319 22.74 3.83 6.07
N VAL A 320 23.80 4.64 6.22
CA VAL A 320 25.11 4.35 5.60
C VAL A 320 25.68 3.01 6.08
N SER A 321 25.57 2.71 7.38
CA SER A 321 26.03 1.43 7.93
C SER A 321 25.09 0.25 7.63
N GLY A 322 23.80 0.53 7.44
CA GLY A 322 22.77 -0.45 7.11
C GLY A 322 22.61 -0.74 5.62
N PHE A 323 23.11 0.12 4.73
CA PHE A 323 23.03 -0.04 3.28
C PHE A 323 24.08 -1.03 2.77
N THR A 324 23.65 -1.96 1.92
CA THR A 324 24.55 -2.90 1.24
C THR A 324 24.12 -3.11 -0.22
N LEU A 325 25.11 -3.31 -1.07
CA LEU A 325 24.95 -3.65 -2.48
C LEU A 325 25.64 -4.98 -2.76
N SER A 326 24.94 -5.92 -3.39
CA SER A 326 25.48 -7.24 -3.74
C SER A 326 25.19 -7.58 -5.21
N PRO A 327 26.19 -7.92 -6.05
CA PRO A 327 27.62 -7.93 -5.75
C PRO A 327 28.15 -6.55 -5.31
N PRO A 328 29.21 -6.49 -4.49
CA PRO A 328 29.75 -5.22 -4.06
C PRO A 328 30.35 -4.44 -5.23
N SER A 329 30.07 -3.14 -5.31
CA SER A 329 30.74 -2.19 -6.20
C SER A 329 31.17 -0.97 -5.38
N PRO A 330 32.43 -0.52 -5.44
CA PRO A 330 32.88 0.69 -4.76
C PRO A 330 32.03 1.90 -5.16
N GLY A 331 31.80 2.82 -4.23
CA GLY A 331 30.99 4.00 -4.48
C GLY A 331 31.04 4.99 -3.34
N VAL A 332 30.49 6.18 -3.58
CA VAL A 332 30.41 7.28 -2.62
C VAL A 332 28.95 7.50 -2.24
N SER A 333 28.70 7.54 -0.93
CA SER A 333 27.40 7.91 -0.36
C SER A 333 27.21 9.43 -0.36
N GLY A 334 25.95 9.86 -0.47
CA GLY A 334 25.55 11.25 -0.35
C GLY A 334 24.12 11.37 0.13
N TRP A 335 23.78 12.54 0.65
CA TRP A 335 22.46 12.90 1.16
C TRP A 335 22.00 14.21 0.55
N ASN A 336 20.69 14.40 0.45
CA ASN A 336 20.12 15.73 0.29
C ASN A 336 20.09 16.46 1.65
N ASP A 337 19.88 17.77 1.61
CA ASP A 337 19.88 18.64 2.81
C ASP A 337 18.84 18.24 3.86
N ASP A 338 17.72 17.65 3.45
CA ASP A 338 16.63 17.22 4.34
C ASP A 338 16.86 15.83 4.96
N SER A 339 17.94 15.13 4.60
CA SER A 339 18.22 13.73 4.97
C SER A 339 17.09 12.75 4.62
N THR A 340 16.35 12.99 3.54
CA THR A 340 15.25 12.14 3.05
C THR A 340 15.61 11.33 1.80
N VAL A 341 16.73 11.65 1.15
CA VAL A 341 17.21 10.99 -0.06
C VAL A 341 18.65 10.55 0.13
N TYR A 342 18.85 9.24 0.23
CA TYR A 342 20.18 8.63 0.22
C TYR A 342 20.59 8.30 -1.21
N SER A 343 21.76 8.76 -1.62
CA SER A 343 22.37 8.46 -2.92
C SER A 343 23.63 7.63 -2.74
N TYR A 344 23.81 6.59 -3.55
CA TYR A 344 25.04 5.81 -3.64
C TYR A 344 25.51 5.80 -5.09
N THR A 345 26.56 6.59 -5.36
CA THR A 345 27.16 6.69 -6.70
C THR A 345 28.26 5.65 -6.81
N THR A 346 28.01 4.59 -7.57
CA THR A 346 28.97 3.49 -7.75
C THR A 346 29.97 3.80 -8.85
N SER A 347 31.14 3.17 -8.81
CA SER A 347 31.89 2.85 -10.02
C SER A 347 31.00 2.04 -10.98
N PRO A 348 31.28 2.06 -12.30
CA PRO A 348 30.46 1.33 -13.26
C PRO A 348 30.24 -0.12 -12.85
N LEU A 349 28.97 -0.49 -12.73
CA LEU A 349 28.51 -1.82 -12.37
C LEU A 349 28.89 -2.82 -13.47
N ASN A 350 29.01 -4.09 -13.09
CA ASN A 350 29.16 -5.16 -14.07
C ASN A 350 27.90 -5.25 -14.92
N ARG A 351 28.08 -5.41 -16.24
CA ARG A 351 26.97 -5.60 -17.19
C ARG A 351 26.32 -6.98 -17.01
N ASN A 352 25.09 -7.13 -17.49
CA ASN A 352 24.30 -8.38 -17.39
C ASN A 352 24.24 -8.99 -15.97
N THR A 353 24.33 -8.17 -14.93
CA THR A 353 24.49 -8.61 -13.54
C THR A 353 23.29 -8.15 -12.72
N THR A 354 22.70 -9.07 -11.97
CA THR A 354 21.64 -8.76 -11.02
C THR A 354 22.26 -8.23 -9.73
N TYR A 355 21.90 -7.01 -9.35
CA TYR A 355 22.29 -6.37 -8.11
C TYR A 355 21.12 -6.38 -7.12
N THR A 356 21.44 -6.65 -5.85
CA THR A 356 20.53 -6.57 -4.71
C THR A 356 20.98 -5.42 -3.82
N VAL A 357 20.12 -4.42 -3.70
CA VAL A 357 20.21 -3.36 -2.68
C VAL A 357 19.50 -3.86 -1.44
N ARG A 358 20.19 -3.84 -0.30
CA ARG A 358 19.60 -4.20 0.99
C ARG A 358 19.81 -3.09 2.01
N LEU A 359 18.71 -2.68 2.64
CA LEU A 359 18.67 -1.81 3.80
C LEU A 359 18.43 -2.70 5.02
N LYS A 360 19.40 -2.75 5.93
CA LYS A 360 19.32 -3.65 7.08
C LYS A 360 18.26 -3.21 8.08
N LYS A 361 17.66 -4.20 8.77
CA LYS A 361 16.92 -4.01 10.01
C LYS A 361 17.75 -3.14 10.97
N GLY A 362 17.10 -2.18 11.64
CA GLY A 362 17.76 -1.31 12.61
C GLY A 362 18.13 0.08 12.11
N ILE A 363 17.96 0.36 10.81
CA ILE A 363 18.05 1.73 10.26
C ILE A 363 16.99 2.63 10.90
N ARG A 364 17.34 3.90 11.20
CA ARG A 364 16.51 4.81 12.02
C ARG A 364 16.15 6.12 11.33
N THR A 365 14.97 6.65 11.64
CA THR A 365 14.62 8.05 11.39
C THR A 365 15.34 8.97 12.39
N LYS A 366 15.47 10.27 12.10
CA LYS A 366 16.01 11.26 13.06
C LYS A 366 15.22 11.31 14.37
N ASN A 367 13.93 10.94 14.32
CA ASN A 367 13.04 10.92 15.48
C ASN A 367 13.08 9.57 16.24
N GLY A 368 13.88 8.60 15.81
CA GLY A 368 14.11 7.33 16.52
C GLY A 368 13.21 6.15 16.09
N GLY A 369 12.37 6.34 15.07
CA GLY A 369 11.64 5.24 14.43
C GLY A 369 12.60 4.28 13.74
N GLU A 370 12.34 2.97 13.77
CA GLU A 370 13.33 1.96 13.33
C GLU A 370 12.73 0.94 12.36
N LEU A 371 13.52 0.56 11.34
CA LEU A 371 13.11 -0.45 10.35
C LEU A 371 13.10 -1.85 10.99
N GLY A 372 11.93 -2.48 11.08
CA GLY A 372 11.72 -3.74 11.81
C GLY A 372 12.28 -5.00 11.15
N ALA A 373 12.54 -4.97 9.84
CA ALA A 373 13.09 -6.07 9.05
C ALA A 373 13.99 -5.53 7.93
N ASP A 374 14.79 -6.40 7.30
CA ASP A 374 15.56 -5.98 6.13
C ASP A 374 14.63 -5.65 4.96
N ALA A 375 14.96 -4.59 4.21
CA ALA A 375 14.30 -4.28 2.94
C ALA A 375 15.26 -4.60 1.78
N GLU A 376 14.85 -5.46 0.86
CA GLU A 376 15.66 -5.89 -0.29
C GLU A 376 14.99 -5.52 -1.62
N TYR A 377 15.79 -4.96 -2.53
CA TYR A 377 15.36 -4.56 -3.87
C TYR A 377 16.36 -5.03 -4.90
N ARG A 378 15.87 -5.51 -6.04
CA ARG A 378 16.72 -6.07 -7.10
C ARG A 378 16.54 -5.31 -8.40
N PHE A 379 17.66 -5.07 -9.07
CA PHE A 379 17.69 -4.60 -10.45
C PHE A 379 18.75 -5.38 -11.23
N LYS A 380 18.65 -5.40 -12.55
CA LYS A 380 19.65 -6.04 -13.40
C LYS A 380 20.19 -5.03 -14.41
N THR A 381 21.52 -4.98 -14.51
CA THR A 381 22.19 -4.15 -15.50
C THR A 381 21.99 -4.73 -16.90
N ILE A 382 21.94 -3.84 -17.89
CA ILE A 382 21.72 -4.19 -19.29
C ILE A 382 22.71 -5.26 -19.79
N GLY A 383 22.18 -6.21 -20.54
CA GLY A 383 22.88 -7.41 -21.01
C GLY A 383 23.48 -7.26 -22.41
N ALA A 384 23.61 -8.38 -23.13
CA ALA A 384 24.09 -8.39 -24.51
C ALA A 384 23.13 -7.64 -25.46
N ALA A 385 23.67 -6.97 -26.48
CA ALA A 385 22.86 -6.40 -27.56
C ALA A 385 21.99 -7.47 -28.23
N GLY A 386 20.69 -7.20 -28.29
CA GLY A 386 19.70 -8.04 -28.94
C GLY A 386 18.96 -7.33 -30.07
N ILE A 387 18.17 -8.12 -30.81
CA ILE A 387 17.22 -7.60 -31.81
C ILE A 387 15.84 -7.54 -31.17
N ALA A 388 15.30 -6.32 -31.07
CA ALA A 388 13.98 -6.04 -30.54
C ALA A 388 12.87 -6.29 -31.57
N ASP A 389 13.09 -5.92 -32.83
CA ASP A 389 12.11 -6.09 -33.90
C ASP A 389 12.75 -6.15 -35.30
N THR A 390 12.03 -6.74 -36.26
CA THR A 390 12.42 -6.75 -37.67
C THR A 390 11.25 -6.49 -38.60
N VAL A 391 11.53 -5.77 -39.71
CA VAL A 391 10.58 -5.56 -40.80
C VAL A 391 11.30 -5.88 -42.12
N PRO A 392 10.82 -6.84 -42.93
CA PRO A 392 9.70 -7.74 -42.66
C PRO A 392 9.94 -8.62 -41.43
N ARG A 393 8.85 -8.97 -40.74
CA ARG A 393 8.90 -9.91 -39.61
C ARG A 393 9.27 -11.30 -40.10
N HIS A 394 9.87 -12.09 -39.21
CA HIS A 394 10.16 -13.50 -39.50
C HIS A 394 8.91 -14.24 -40.01
N GLN A 395 9.10 -15.04 -41.06
CA GLN A 395 8.10 -15.88 -41.73
C GLN A 395 6.97 -15.11 -42.43
N SER A 396 7.11 -13.79 -42.61
CA SER A 396 6.19 -13.02 -43.45
C SER A 396 6.23 -13.51 -44.90
N GLN A 397 5.08 -13.45 -45.58
CA GLN A 397 4.91 -13.89 -46.96
C GLN A 397 4.44 -12.76 -47.86
N ASN A 398 4.62 -12.92 -49.18
CA ASN A 398 4.17 -11.98 -50.20
C ASN A 398 4.71 -10.56 -50.00
N ILE A 399 5.94 -10.44 -49.50
CA ILE A 399 6.59 -9.15 -49.31
C ILE A 399 6.96 -8.54 -50.67
N PRO A 400 6.69 -7.25 -50.93
CA PRO A 400 7.14 -6.58 -52.14
C PRO A 400 8.67 -6.71 -52.31
N ALA A 401 9.13 -7.06 -53.50
CA ALA A 401 10.56 -7.34 -53.74
C ALA A 401 11.47 -6.11 -53.58
N ASP A 402 10.91 -4.90 -53.56
CA ASP A 402 11.61 -3.63 -53.31
C ASP A 402 11.58 -3.20 -51.83
N SER A 403 11.03 -4.04 -50.94
CA SER A 403 10.93 -3.73 -49.51
C SER A 403 12.31 -3.56 -48.85
N GLU A 404 12.41 -2.55 -48.00
CA GLU A 404 13.55 -2.37 -47.09
C GLU A 404 13.53 -3.42 -45.98
N ILE A 405 14.71 -3.84 -45.53
CA ILE A 405 14.90 -4.68 -44.35
C ILE A 405 15.33 -3.77 -43.19
N ARG A 406 14.55 -3.74 -42.11
CA ARG A 406 14.78 -2.96 -40.90
C ARG A 406 15.06 -3.91 -39.75
N ILE A 407 16.13 -3.64 -39.01
CA ILE A 407 16.61 -4.43 -37.88
C ILE A 407 16.78 -3.48 -36.70
N SER A 408 15.87 -3.57 -35.74
CA SER A 408 15.87 -2.70 -34.56
C SER A 408 16.59 -3.40 -33.42
N PHE A 409 17.71 -2.83 -32.96
CA PHE A 409 18.43 -3.30 -31.78
C PHE A 409 17.74 -2.80 -30.50
N ASP A 410 17.80 -3.61 -29.43
CA ASP A 410 17.23 -3.27 -28.12
C ASP A 410 18.01 -2.19 -27.35
N GLN A 411 19.14 -1.77 -27.90
CA GLN A 411 20.01 -0.71 -27.39
C GLN A 411 20.86 -0.14 -28.53
N GLU A 412 21.58 0.95 -28.27
CA GLU A 412 22.56 1.47 -29.20
C GLU A 412 23.74 0.49 -29.38
N VAL A 413 24.16 0.30 -30.63
CA VAL A 413 25.24 -0.61 -31.03
C VAL A 413 26.27 0.10 -31.89
N ASP A 414 27.48 -0.44 -31.95
CA ASP A 414 28.50 -0.01 -32.90
C ASP A 414 28.03 -0.30 -34.33
N ARG A 415 27.75 0.78 -35.07
CA ARG A 415 27.13 0.71 -36.41
C ARG A 415 28.07 0.05 -37.44
N PRO A 416 29.34 0.46 -37.60
CA PRO A 416 30.26 -0.22 -38.51
C PRO A 416 30.39 -1.72 -38.23
N ALA A 417 30.44 -2.12 -36.96
CA ALA A 417 30.50 -3.53 -36.58
C ALA A 417 29.20 -4.26 -36.94
N ALA A 418 28.02 -3.69 -36.65
CA ALA A 418 26.73 -4.27 -37.03
C ALA A 418 26.59 -4.44 -38.55
N GLU A 419 27.00 -3.44 -39.32
CA GLU A 419 27.01 -3.46 -40.78
C GLU A 419 27.91 -4.56 -41.34
N SER A 420 29.14 -4.68 -40.83
CA SER A 420 30.09 -5.72 -41.25
C SER A 420 29.62 -7.14 -40.92
N ARG A 421 28.67 -7.27 -40.00
CA ARG A 421 28.10 -8.54 -39.52
C ARG A 421 26.76 -8.88 -40.16
N PHE A 422 26.20 -7.98 -40.95
CA PHE A 422 24.97 -8.20 -41.71
C PHE A 422 25.23 -9.05 -42.96
N SER A 423 24.36 -10.01 -43.21
CA SER A 423 24.33 -10.76 -44.46
C SER A 423 22.91 -11.05 -44.90
N ILE A 424 22.72 -11.22 -46.20
CA ILE A 424 21.43 -11.56 -46.81
C ILE A 424 21.63 -12.69 -47.83
N THR A 425 20.69 -13.63 -47.88
CA THR A 425 20.69 -14.79 -48.77
C THR A 425 19.32 -14.92 -49.45
N PRO A 426 19.25 -14.95 -50.79
CA PRO A 426 20.36 -14.78 -51.74
C PRO A 426 21.05 -13.41 -51.61
N THR A 427 22.32 -13.33 -52.00
CA THR A 427 23.08 -12.08 -51.91
C THR A 427 22.48 -11.03 -52.85
N VAL A 428 22.06 -9.90 -52.29
CA VAL A 428 21.50 -8.75 -53.03
C VAL A 428 22.30 -7.51 -52.69
N ARG A 429 22.64 -6.71 -53.70
CA ARG A 429 23.33 -5.42 -53.49
C ARG A 429 22.35 -4.39 -52.92
N GLY A 430 22.81 -3.56 -52.00
CA GLY A 430 22.00 -2.49 -51.42
C GLY A 430 22.85 -1.48 -50.66
N SER A 431 22.18 -0.53 -50.01
CA SER A 431 22.80 0.47 -49.13
C SER A 431 22.25 0.32 -47.73
N ILE A 432 23.11 0.51 -46.72
CA ILE A 432 22.70 0.55 -45.32
C ILE A 432 22.59 2.01 -44.86
N SER A 433 21.56 2.29 -44.07
CA SER A 433 21.35 3.55 -43.36
C SER A 433 20.82 3.27 -41.95
N TRP A 434 20.77 4.29 -41.09
CA TRP A 434 20.36 4.13 -39.68
C TRP A 434 19.32 5.17 -39.27
N SER A 435 18.40 4.75 -38.40
CA SER A 435 17.46 5.62 -37.68
C SER A 435 17.43 5.20 -36.22
N GLY A 436 18.05 5.98 -35.33
CA GLY A 436 18.22 5.58 -33.91
C GLY A 436 19.06 4.31 -33.78
N SER A 437 18.52 3.29 -33.10
CA SER A 437 19.08 1.93 -32.99
C SER A 437 18.59 0.98 -34.08
N THR A 438 17.94 1.47 -35.14
CA THR A 438 17.46 0.64 -36.26
C THR A 438 18.38 0.75 -37.46
N MET A 439 18.92 -0.40 -37.88
CA MET A 439 19.66 -0.55 -39.14
C MET A 439 18.67 -0.82 -40.29
N ILE A 440 18.81 -0.11 -41.40
CA ILE A 440 17.93 -0.18 -42.56
C ILE A 440 18.76 -0.55 -43.79
N PHE A 441 18.55 -1.76 -44.31
CA PHE A 441 19.10 -2.20 -45.59
C PHE A 441 18.08 -1.97 -46.70
N LYS A 442 18.45 -1.13 -47.67
CA LYS A 442 17.66 -0.86 -48.88
C LYS A 442 18.27 -1.57 -50.08
N PRO A 443 17.57 -2.57 -50.67
CA PRO A 443 18.02 -3.22 -51.90
C PRO A 443 18.16 -2.20 -53.05
N SER A 444 19.25 -2.32 -53.82
CA SER A 444 19.49 -1.52 -55.04
C SER A 444 18.87 -2.14 -56.30
N VAL A 445 18.48 -3.40 -56.20
CA VAL A 445 17.74 -4.18 -57.20
C VAL A 445 16.65 -4.95 -56.47
N PRO A 446 15.53 -5.31 -57.13
CA PRO A 446 14.49 -6.13 -56.52
C PRO A 446 15.06 -7.43 -55.94
N LEU A 447 14.59 -7.78 -54.74
CA LEU A 447 14.82 -9.09 -54.13
C LEU A 447 14.27 -10.20 -55.05
N PRO A 448 14.81 -11.43 -54.99
CA PRO A 448 14.36 -12.53 -55.84
C PRO A 448 12.88 -12.84 -55.61
N PHE A 449 12.05 -12.73 -56.65
CA PHE A 449 10.60 -12.96 -56.58
C PHE A 449 10.24 -14.40 -56.20
N SER A 450 9.08 -14.58 -55.57
CA SER A 450 8.55 -15.89 -55.13
C SER A 450 9.57 -16.76 -54.39
N SER A 451 10.54 -16.15 -53.70
CA SER A 451 11.67 -16.85 -53.10
C SER A 451 11.82 -16.51 -51.62
N PRO A 452 12.35 -17.43 -50.79
CA PRO A 452 12.74 -17.12 -49.43
C PRO A 452 13.97 -16.19 -49.44
N VAL A 453 13.92 -15.13 -48.65
CA VAL A 453 15.02 -14.23 -48.36
C VAL A 453 15.34 -14.34 -46.88
N THR A 454 16.58 -14.69 -46.55
CA THR A 454 17.06 -14.79 -45.17
C THR A 454 18.11 -13.72 -44.93
N PHE A 455 17.95 -12.91 -43.89
CA PHE A 455 18.98 -11.99 -43.43
C PHE A 455 19.47 -12.40 -42.04
N ARG A 456 20.76 -12.14 -41.78
CA ARG A 456 21.45 -12.52 -40.55
C ARG A 456 22.27 -11.37 -40.00
N ILE A 457 22.41 -11.34 -38.68
CA ILE A 457 23.39 -10.55 -37.94
C ILE A 457 24.23 -11.53 -37.14
N SER A 458 25.50 -11.71 -37.49
CA SER A 458 26.40 -12.57 -36.71
C SER A 458 26.62 -12.03 -35.29
N SER A 459 26.99 -12.91 -34.35
CA SER A 459 27.27 -12.53 -32.97
C SER A 459 28.44 -11.57 -32.84
N GLY A 460 28.57 -10.93 -31.68
CA GLY A 460 29.68 -10.04 -31.35
C GLY A 460 29.52 -8.62 -31.90
N VAL A 461 28.27 -8.14 -32.08
CA VAL A 461 27.98 -6.71 -32.33
C VAL A 461 28.16 -5.96 -31.01
N PRO A 462 29.17 -5.06 -30.88
CA PRO A 462 29.38 -4.29 -29.65
C PRO A 462 28.19 -3.38 -29.33
N ALA A 463 27.84 -3.27 -28.06
CA ALA A 463 26.78 -2.40 -27.56
C ALA A 463 27.38 -1.18 -26.85
N ALA A 464 26.67 -0.04 -26.87
CA ALA A 464 27.11 1.17 -26.17
C ALA A 464 27.06 1.01 -24.64
N LEU A 465 25.95 0.46 -24.12
CA LEU A 465 25.74 0.27 -22.68
C LEU A 465 25.95 -1.18 -22.24
N GLY A 466 25.43 -2.14 -23.00
CA GLY A 466 25.49 -3.57 -22.73
C GLY A 466 26.79 -4.26 -23.12
N THR A 467 26.74 -5.59 -23.18
CA THR A 467 27.83 -6.41 -23.73
C THR A 467 27.60 -6.66 -25.23
N PRO A 468 28.63 -7.09 -25.99
CA PRO A 468 28.41 -7.49 -27.38
C PRO A 468 27.34 -8.58 -27.50
N SER A 469 26.63 -8.63 -28.65
CA SER A 469 25.63 -9.65 -28.91
C SER A 469 26.20 -11.06 -28.74
N ASP A 470 25.48 -11.94 -28.05
CA ASP A 470 25.99 -13.25 -27.62
C ASP A 470 25.70 -14.38 -28.63
N ARG A 471 24.86 -14.11 -29.63
CA ARG A 471 24.38 -15.09 -30.61
C ARG A 471 24.19 -14.46 -31.99
N GLU A 472 24.13 -15.33 -32.99
CA GLU A 472 23.65 -14.94 -34.32
C GLU A 472 22.13 -14.81 -34.31
N TYR A 473 21.62 -13.79 -35.00
CA TYR A 473 20.20 -13.63 -35.31
C TYR A 473 19.97 -13.93 -36.79
N ALA A 474 18.96 -14.73 -37.10
CA ALA A 474 18.60 -15.09 -38.47
C ALA A 474 17.09 -15.00 -38.65
N PHE A 475 16.66 -14.31 -39.70
CA PHE A 475 15.26 -14.09 -40.02
C PHE A 475 15.02 -14.32 -41.50
N THR A 476 14.02 -15.14 -41.80
CA THR A 476 13.57 -15.44 -43.17
C THR A 476 12.19 -14.84 -43.43
N PHE A 477 11.94 -14.34 -44.63
CA PHE A 477 10.61 -13.99 -45.18
C PHE A 477 10.54 -14.45 -46.65
N SER A 478 9.36 -14.44 -47.28
CA SER A 478 9.23 -14.69 -48.72
C SER A 478 8.65 -13.49 -49.47
N THR A 479 9.20 -13.22 -50.64
CA THR A 479 8.73 -12.15 -51.53
C THR A 479 7.53 -12.61 -52.35
N GLY A 480 6.70 -11.66 -52.80
CA GLY A 480 5.64 -11.92 -53.78
C GLY A 480 6.15 -12.28 -55.18
N PRO A 481 5.25 -12.67 -56.09
CA PRO A 481 5.57 -12.90 -57.50
C PRO A 481 6.00 -11.60 -58.20
N GLU A 482 6.75 -11.73 -59.30
CA GLU A 482 7.02 -10.61 -60.20
C GLU A 482 5.69 -10.07 -60.75
N GLU A 483 5.48 -8.76 -60.70
CA GLU A 483 4.35 -8.09 -61.32
C GLU A 483 4.88 -7.02 -62.27
N PHE A 484 4.44 -7.05 -63.52
CA PHE A 484 4.80 -6.08 -64.54
C PHE A 484 3.53 -5.45 -65.10
N VAL A 485 3.43 -4.12 -65.07
CA VAL A 485 2.27 -3.38 -65.55
C VAL A 485 2.72 -2.13 -66.30
N LEU A 486 2.25 -1.98 -67.53
CA LEU A 486 2.40 -0.77 -68.33
C LEU A 486 1.41 0.31 -67.85
N PRO A 487 1.76 1.61 -67.93
CA PRO A 487 0.90 2.72 -67.55
C PRO A 487 -0.18 3.00 -68.61
N VAL A 488 -0.94 1.97 -68.98
CA VAL A 488 -2.07 2.04 -69.92
C VAL A 488 -3.29 2.59 -69.19
N LEU A 489 -3.89 3.66 -69.73
CA LEU A 489 -5.11 4.24 -69.19
C LEU A 489 -6.32 3.34 -69.45
N ASN A 490 -7.23 3.27 -68.49
CA ASN A 490 -8.53 2.66 -68.69
C ASN A 490 -9.52 3.69 -69.24
N LEU A 491 -9.79 3.64 -70.54
CA LEU A 491 -10.81 4.47 -71.19
C LEU A 491 -12.08 3.65 -71.34
N LYS A 492 -13.18 4.13 -70.74
CA LYS A 492 -14.47 3.45 -70.85
C LYS A 492 -15.04 3.58 -72.25
N GLN A 493 -15.70 2.53 -72.73
CA GLN A 493 -16.49 2.59 -73.96
C GLN A 493 -17.65 3.58 -73.81
N GLN A 494 -17.95 4.33 -74.86
CA GLN A 494 -18.97 5.38 -74.84
C GLN A 494 -20.34 4.90 -75.34
N GLU A 495 -20.37 3.82 -76.12
CA GLU A 495 -21.58 3.24 -76.71
C GLU A 495 -21.65 1.73 -76.44
N SER A 496 -22.84 1.14 -76.60
CA SER A 496 -22.99 -0.33 -76.56
C SER A 496 -22.28 -0.98 -77.75
N PHE A 497 -21.66 -2.14 -77.53
CA PHE A 497 -20.96 -2.93 -78.54
C PHE A 497 -19.72 -2.27 -79.20
N THR A 498 -19.17 -1.21 -78.62
CA THR A 498 -17.94 -0.54 -79.12
C THR A 498 -16.66 -0.90 -78.37
N CYS A 499 -16.65 -1.98 -77.59
CA CYS A 499 -15.49 -2.41 -76.79
C CYS A 499 -14.19 -2.55 -77.62
N ASN A 500 -14.26 -3.04 -78.87
CA ASN A 500 -13.10 -3.14 -79.77
C ASN A 500 -12.53 -1.76 -80.14
N ILE A 501 -13.41 -0.78 -80.37
CA ILE A 501 -13.05 0.60 -80.74
C ILE A 501 -12.46 1.32 -79.53
N ALA A 502 -13.10 1.20 -78.36
CA ALA A 502 -12.59 1.76 -77.11
C ALA A 502 -11.21 1.17 -76.75
N ALA A 503 -11.02 -0.13 -76.94
CA ALA A 503 -9.73 -0.78 -76.71
C ALA A 503 -8.65 -0.36 -77.72
N ALA A 504 -9.01 -0.13 -79.00
CA ALA A 504 -8.11 0.48 -79.99
C ALA A 504 -7.73 1.92 -79.62
N ARG A 505 -8.68 2.70 -79.09
CA ARG A 505 -8.44 4.06 -78.57
C ARG A 505 -7.49 4.05 -77.37
N ILE A 506 -7.59 3.05 -76.48
CA ILE A 506 -6.64 2.86 -75.37
C ILE A 506 -5.20 2.68 -75.90
N LEU A 507 -5.01 1.86 -76.95
CA LEU A 507 -3.69 1.68 -77.57
C LEU A 507 -3.15 2.99 -78.16
N LEU A 508 -3.97 3.73 -78.92
CA LEU A 508 -3.59 5.03 -79.48
C LEU A 508 -3.20 6.02 -78.38
N LYS A 509 -4.01 6.12 -77.32
CA LYS A 509 -3.73 7.02 -76.20
C LYS A 509 -2.41 6.69 -75.51
N TYR A 510 -2.11 5.40 -75.32
CA TYR A 510 -0.82 4.95 -74.79
C TYR A 510 0.36 5.30 -75.70
N ARG A 511 0.15 5.40 -77.01
CA ARG A 511 1.12 5.92 -77.99
C ARG A 511 1.11 7.44 -78.15
N GLY A 512 0.42 8.17 -77.26
CA GLY A 512 0.35 9.63 -77.26
C GLY A 512 -0.60 10.22 -78.31
N ILE A 513 -1.43 9.41 -78.96
CA ILE A 513 -2.38 9.86 -79.97
C ILE A 513 -3.77 9.98 -79.33
N ASP A 514 -4.32 11.19 -79.30
CA ASP A 514 -5.66 11.43 -78.78
C ASP A 514 -6.69 11.42 -79.91
N ILE A 515 -7.68 10.54 -79.79
CA ILE A 515 -8.84 10.46 -80.66
C ILE A 515 -10.05 10.07 -79.80
N ASN A 516 -11.20 10.67 -80.06
CA ASN A 516 -12.44 10.25 -79.41
C ASN A 516 -13.00 8.99 -80.08
N GLU A 517 -13.90 8.29 -79.39
CA GLU A 517 -14.42 7.00 -79.86
C GLU A 517 -15.30 7.17 -81.11
N THR A 518 -16.07 8.27 -81.19
CA THR A 518 -16.95 8.60 -82.31
C THR A 518 -16.16 8.81 -83.61
N ASP A 519 -15.05 9.54 -83.58
CA ASP A 519 -14.19 9.78 -84.74
C ASP A 519 -13.49 8.50 -85.18
N LEU A 520 -13.02 7.70 -84.23
CA LEU A 520 -12.39 6.41 -84.52
C LEU A 520 -13.40 5.43 -85.15
N LYS A 521 -14.62 5.38 -84.62
CA LYS A 521 -15.75 4.61 -85.20
C LYS A 521 -16.13 5.12 -86.59
N GLY A 522 -16.18 6.44 -86.78
CA GLY A 522 -16.46 7.07 -88.07
C GLY A 522 -15.43 6.70 -89.14
N LYS A 523 -14.14 6.64 -88.77
CA LYS A 523 -13.05 6.16 -89.64
C LYS A 523 -13.15 4.67 -89.97
N ILE A 524 -13.60 3.84 -89.04
CA ILE A 524 -13.83 2.40 -89.26
C ILE A 524 -15.00 2.17 -90.21
N GLY A 525 -16.02 3.03 -90.16
CA GLY A 525 -17.22 2.94 -90.99
C GLY A 525 -18.18 1.84 -90.56
N MET A 526 -19.45 1.97 -90.98
CA MET A 526 -20.49 0.97 -90.69
C MET A 526 -20.46 -0.18 -91.71
N SER A 527 -20.75 -1.39 -91.25
CA SER A 527 -20.87 -2.59 -92.08
C SER A 527 -22.08 -3.42 -91.65
N GLY A 528 -23.28 -2.83 -91.73
CA GLY A 528 -24.55 -3.48 -91.38
C GLY A 528 -24.78 -3.70 -89.88
N SER A 529 -25.63 -4.67 -89.56
CA SER A 529 -26.01 -5.07 -88.19
C SER A 529 -25.82 -6.57 -87.99
N ARG A 530 -25.85 -7.05 -86.75
CA ARG A 530 -25.77 -8.50 -86.46
C ARG A 530 -26.78 -9.27 -87.33
N GLY A 531 -26.31 -10.33 -87.99
CA GLY A 531 -27.10 -11.18 -88.88
C GLY A 531 -27.04 -10.82 -90.37
N ASN A 532 -26.60 -9.61 -90.74
CA ASN A 532 -26.40 -9.22 -92.15
C ASN A 532 -25.08 -8.48 -92.43
N GLY A 533 -24.45 -7.92 -91.39
CA GLY A 533 -23.25 -7.10 -91.49
C GLY A 533 -21.95 -7.90 -91.55
N ASN A 534 -20.85 -7.26 -91.98
CA ASN A 534 -19.54 -7.89 -92.10
C ASN A 534 -18.51 -7.22 -91.17
N PRO A 535 -18.22 -7.79 -89.98
CA PRO A 535 -17.29 -7.20 -89.01
C PRO A 535 -15.82 -7.19 -89.48
N HIS A 536 -15.46 -7.93 -90.55
CA HIS A 536 -14.15 -7.84 -91.20
C HIS A 536 -14.00 -6.61 -92.11
N LYS A 537 -15.10 -5.91 -92.42
CA LYS A 537 -15.11 -4.73 -93.31
C LYS A 537 -15.46 -3.41 -92.62
N GLY A 538 -16.01 -3.44 -91.41
CA GLY A 538 -16.34 -2.25 -90.63
C GLY A 538 -17.01 -2.59 -89.31
N TYR A 539 -17.67 -1.61 -88.68
CA TYR A 539 -18.45 -1.77 -87.47
C TYR A 539 -19.84 -2.35 -87.76
N THR A 540 -20.12 -3.51 -87.18
CA THR A 540 -21.42 -4.17 -87.27
C THR A 540 -22.24 -3.82 -86.02
N ALA A 541 -23.38 -3.16 -86.19
CA ALA A 541 -24.27 -2.82 -85.09
C ALA A 541 -24.72 -4.07 -84.30
N ASP A 542 -24.86 -3.95 -82.98
CA ASP A 542 -25.22 -5.04 -82.06
C ASP A 542 -24.23 -6.21 -82.00
N TYR A 543 -23.01 -6.02 -82.51
CA TYR A 543 -21.96 -7.02 -82.45
C TYR A 543 -20.56 -6.44 -82.19
N GLY A 544 -20.15 -5.42 -82.94
CA GLY A 544 -18.81 -4.82 -82.88
C GLY A 544 -18.03 -4.98 -84.19
N THR A 545 -16.70 -4.94 -84.12
CA THR A 545 -15.82 -5.03 -85.30
C THR A 545 -14.61 -5.92 -85.03
N TYR A 546 -14.09 -6.55 -86.09
CA TYR A 546 -12.90 -7.39 -86.02
C TYR A 546 -11.61 -6.59 -86.20
N TRP A 547 -10.50 -7.31 -86.22
CA TRP A 547 -9.18 -6.70 -86.23
C TRP A 547 -8.86 -6.02 -87.55
N GLU A 548 -9.38 -6.44 -88.71
CA GLU A 548 -9.00 -5.85 -90.01
C GLU A 548 -9.42 -4.38 -90.17
N PRO A 549 -10.67 -3.96 -89.87
CA PRO A 549 -11.05 -2.56 -89.96
C PRO A 549 -10.31 -1.68 -88.94
N ILE A 550 -10.11 -2.20 -87.72
CA ILE A 550 -9.31 -1.53 -86.70
C ILE A 550 -7.86 -1.38 -87.18
N GLN A 551 -7.24 -2.43 -87.72
CA GLN A 551 -5.89 -2.42 -88.23
C GLN A 551 -5.72 -1.38 -89.35
N SER A 552 -6.64 -1.37 -90.31
CA SER A 552 -6.64 -0.41 -91.43
C SER A 552 -6.64 1.04 -90.95
N VAL A 553 -7.47 1.37 -89.96
CA VAL A 553 -7.53 2.72 -89.38
C VAL A 553 -6.31 3.03 -88.52
N LEU A 554 -5.87 2.11 -87.67
CA LEU A 554 -4.70 2.31 -86.81
C LEU A 554 -3.42 2.51 -87.63
N ASN A 555 -3.26 1.82 -88.76
CA ASN A 555 -2.14 1.99 -89.69
C ASN A 555 -2.03 3.40 -90.30
N GLN A 556 -3.09 4.21 -90.25
CA GLN A 556 -3.02 5.63 -90.65
C GLN A 556 -2.27 6.48 -89.60
N PHE A 557 -2.15 5.99 -88.37
CA PHE A 557 -1.45 6.66 -87.28
C PHE A 557 -0.08 6.02 -87.01
N ARG A 558 -0.04 4.70 -86.81
CA ARG A 558 1.18 3.93 -86.53
C ARG A 558 1.05 2.50 -87.08
N PRO A 559 2.15 1.85 -87.48
CA PRO A 559 2.11 0.47 -87.95
C PRO A 559 1.52 -0.49 -86.92
N THR A 560 0.80 -1.50 -87.41
CA THR A 560 0.19 -2.54 -86.58
C THR A 560 0.54 -3.93 -87.06
N ARG A 561 0.64 -4.85 -86.10
CA ARG A 561 0.82 -6.29 -86.34
C ARG A 561 -0.37 -7.03 -85.77
N VAL A 562 -0.96 -7.92 -86.56
CA VAL A 562 -2.07 -8.78 -86.14
C VAL A 562 -1.61 -10.23 -86.14
N TYR A 563 -1.90 -10.92 -85.05
CA TYR A 563 -1.56 -12.33 -84.86
C TYR A 563 -2.82 -13.15 -84.63
N ARG A 564 -2.80 -14.36 -85.18
CA ARG A 564 -3.80 -15.42 -84.97
C ARG A 564 -3.08 -16.59 -84.29
N ASP A 565 -3.80 -17.31 -83.45
CA ASP A 565 -3.30 -18.37 -82.57
C ASP A 565 -2.09 -17.91 -81.75
N PHE A 566 -2.11 -16.66 -81.28
CA PHE A 566 -0.95 -16.02 -80.68
C PHE A 566 -0.58 -16.70 -79.34
N PRO A 567 0.68 -17.13 -79.14
CA PRO A 567 1.09 -17.76 -77.88
C PRO A 567 1.05 -16.79 -76.71
N LEU A 568 0.63 -17.26 -75.54
CA LEU A 568 0.57 -16.43 -74.32
C LEU A 568 1.92 -15.84 -73.94
N GLY A 569 3.00 -16.63 -74.02
CA GLY A 569 4.35 -16.16 -73.73
C GLY A 569 4.83 -15.06 -74.68
N SER A 570 4.39 -15.08 -75.94
CA SER A 570 4.68 -14.02 -76.91
C SER A 570 3.90 -12.75 -76.60
N LEU A 571 2.65 -12.89 -76.14
CA LEU A 571 1.83 -11.76 -75.71
C LEU A 571 2.43 -11.05 -74.49
N THR A 572 2.84 -11.79 -73.46
CA THR A 572 3.50 -11.20 -72.28
C THR A 572 4.88 -10.65 -72.60
N ASP A 573 5.60 -11.21 -73.57
CA ASP A 573 6.88 -10.65 -74.05
C ASP A 573 6.67 -9.28 -74.73
N GLU A 574 5.63 -9.13 -75.56
CA GLU A 574 5.26 -7.83 -76.15
C GLU A 574 4.93 -6.80 -75.06
N VAL A 575 4.12 -7.19 -74.07
CA VAL A 575 3.81 -6.32 -72.93
C VAL A 575 5.10 -5.93 -72.19
N ARG A 576 6.00 -6.87 -71.91
CA ARG A 576 7.30 -6.60 -71.27
C ARG A 576 8.16 -5.62 -72.08
N ARG A 577 8.10 -5.67 -73.41
CA ARG A 577 8.79 -4.74 -74.33
C ARG A 577 8.14 -3.35 -74.41
N GLY A 578 7.07 -3.10 -73.67
CA GLY A 578 6.36 -1.81 -73.69
C GLY A 578 5.22 -1.75 -74.69
N ASN A 579 4.77 -2.89 -75.22
CA ASN A 579 3.71 -2.98 -76.22
C ASN A 579 2.45 -3.61 -75.60
N PRO A 580 1.46 -2.80 -75.18
CA PRO A 580 0.19 -3.35 -74.75
C PRO A 580 -0.53 -4.00 -75.93
N VAL A 581 -1.26 -5.07 -75.66
CA VAL A 581 -1.82 -5.95 -76.69
C VAL A 581 -3.34 -5.87 -76.67
N LEU A 582 -3.95 -5.42 -77.76
CA LEU A 582 -5.40 -5.49 -77.94
C LEU A 582 -5.79 -6.93 -78.29
N VAL A 583 -6.73 -7.51 -77.55
CA VAL A 583 -7.21 -8.88 -77.80
C VAL A 583 -8.70 -8.92 -78.09
N TRP A 584 -9.12 -9.94 -78.85
CA TRP A 584 -10.53 -10.28 -79.07
C TRP A 584 -10.82 -11.63 -78.43
N GLY A 585 -11.86 -11.68 -77.60
CA GLY A 585 -12.26 -12.89 -76.90
C GLY A 585 -13.73 -12.85 -76.50
N GLN A 586 -14.05 -13.59 -75.46
CA GLN A 586 -15.39 -13.69 -74.88
C GLN A 586 -15.43 -12.95 -73.53
N ASN A 587 -16.57 -12.34 -73.21
CA ASN A 587 -16.69 -11.46 -72.05
C ASN A 587 -16.60 -12.19 -70.68
N GLY A 588 -16.79 -13.50 -70.62
CA GLY A 588 -16.78 -14.33 -69.42
C GLY A 588 -18.04 -14.25 -68.56
N TRP A 589 -19.09 -13.56 -69.02
CA TRP A 589 -20.38 -13.41 -68.32
C TRP A 589 -21.56 -13.97 -69.11
N SER A 590 -21.51 -13.90 -70.44
CA SER A 590 -22.52 -14.49 -71.31
C SER A 590 -22.22 -15.96 -71.56
N ASP A 591 -23.24 -16.74 -71.90
CA ASP A 591 -23.08 -18.12 -72.35
C ASP A 591 -22.30 -18.17 -73.69
N PRO A 592 -21.13 -18.83 -73.75
CA PRO A 592 -20.28 -18.83 -74.94
C PRO A 592 -20.72 -19.90 -75.94
N HIS A 593 -21.57 -19.52 -76.89
CA HIS A 593 -21.96 -20.37 -78.04
C HIS A 593 -21.81 -19.62 -79.36
N GLU A 594 -21.68 -20.38 -80.45
CA GLU A 594 -21.56 -19.85 -81.80
C GLU A 594 -22.88 -19.22 -82.28
N ILE A 595 -22.78 -18.05 -82.91
CA ILE A 595 -23.88 -17.24 -83.43
C ILE A 595 -23.57 -16.73 -84.85
N SER A 596 -22.79 -17.50 -85.61
CA SER A 596 -22.33 -17.19 -86.97
C SER A 596 -23.49 -16.88 -87.94
N TRP A 597 -23.21 -16.06 -88.96
CA TRP A 597 -24.17 -15.71 -90.00
C TRP A 597 -23.48 -15.50 -91.35
N THR A 598 -24.26 -15.37 -92.42
CA THR A 598 -23.76 -14.96 -93.74
C THR A 598 -24.11 -13.50 -93.96
N SER A 599 -23.11 -12.65 -94.22
CA SER A 599 -23.34 -11.23 -94.49
C SER A 599 -23.99 -10.99 -95.86
N THR A 600 -24.54 -9.79 -96.07
CA THR A 600 -25.22 -9.40 -97.33
C THR A 600 -24.30 -9.50 -98.56
N ASP A 601 -22.98 -9.39 -98.37
CA ASP A 601 -21.97 -9.57 -99.41
C ASP A 601 -21.59 -11.05 -99.66
N GLY A 602 -22.28 -11.99 -99.01
CA GLY A 602 -22.07 -13.43 -99.15
C GLY A 602 -20.96 -14.02 -98.28
N THR A 603 -20.28 -13.21 -97.46
CA THR A 603 -19.17 -13.70 -96.61
C THR A 603 -19.70 -14.49 -95.41
N PRO A 604 -19.23 -15.72 -95.15
CA PRO A 604 -19.53 -16.42 -93.91
C PRO A 604 -18.77 -15.76 -92.75
N ILE A 605 -19.49 -15.32 -91.72
CA ILE A 605 -18.95 -14.68 -90.53
C ILE A 605 -19.00 -15.68 -89.38
N TYR A 606 -17.82 -16.15 -88.95
CA TYR A 606 -17.72 -16.83 -87.67
C TYR A 606 -17.95 -15.82 -86.55
N ALA A 607 -18.90 -16.08 -85.66
CA ALA A 607 -19.22 -15.18 -84.55
C ALA A 607 -19.53 -15.94 -83.26
N ILE A 608 -19.06 -15.40 -82.13
CA ILE A 608 -19.33 -15.94 -80.79
C ILE A 608 -20.22 -14.99 -79.97
N ASN A 609 -21.13 -15.55 -79.17
CA ASN A 609 -21.93 -14.79 -78.23
C ASN A 609 -21.05 -14.18 -77.13
N GLY A 610 -21.29 -12.90 -76.82
CA GLY A 610 -20.50 -12.16 -75.84
C GLY A 610 -19.09 -11.80 -76.31
N MET A 611 -18.88 -11.62 -77.62
CA MET A 611 -17.61 -11.10 -78.16
C MET A 611 -17.22 -9.79 -77.45
N HIS A 612 -15.96 -9.70 -77.04
CA HIS A 612 -15.43 -8.58 -76.27
C HIS A 612 -13.96 -8.33 -76.58
N SER A 613 -13.52 -7.08 -76.44
CA SER A 613 -12.12 -6.70 -76.59
C SER A 613 -11.64 -5.80 -75.46
N TYR A 614 -10.39 -6.00 -75.11
CA TYR A 614 -9.69 -5.30 -74.03
C TYR A 614 -8.20 -5.31 -74.29
N VAL A 615 -7.47 -4.46 -73.57
CA VAL A 615 -6.03 -4.30 -73.74
C VAL A 615 -5.29 -5.04 -72.62
N VAL A 616 -4.45 -6.00 -72.96
CA VAL A 616 -3.50 -6.58 -72.00
C VAL A 616 -2.39 -5.57 -71.74
N LYS A 617 -2.23 -5.19 -70.47
CA LYS A 617 -1.28 -4.18 -70.02
C LYS A 617 -0.25 -4.70 -69.03
N GLY A 618 -0.40 -5.93 -68.53
CA GLY A 618 0.53 -6.48 -67.55
C GLY A 618 0.31 -7.96 -67.26
N TYR A 619 1.13 -8.52 -66.38
CA TYR A 619 1.05 -9.90 -65.92
C TYR A 619 1.70 -10.07 -64.54
N ARG A 620 1.37 -11.18 -63.86
CA ARG A 620 2.09 -11.68 -62.67
C ARG A 620 2.82 -12.98 -63.00
N GLY A 621 3.97 -13.23 -62.40
CA GLY A 621 4.83 -14.38 -62.70
C GLY A 621 5.87 -14.04 -63.77
N THR A 622 6.45 -15.04 -64.42
CA THR A 622 7.46 -14.83 -65.46
C THR A 622 6.81 -14.57 -66.82
N VAL A 623 7.57 -13.98 -67.75
CA VAL A 623 7.10 -13.77 -69.14
C VAL A 623 6.62 -15.08 -69.77
N SER A 624 7.38 -16.17 -69.62
CA SER A 624 7.06 -17.47 -70.23
C SER A 624 5.96 -18.25 -69.53
N ASN A 625 5.71 -17.97 -68.24
CA ASN A 625 4.72 -18.68 -67.43
C ASN A 625 4.02 -17.71 -66.46
N PRO A 626 3.19 -16.79 -66.97
CA PRO A 626 2.44 -15.88 -66.12
C PRO A 626 1.38 -16.66 -65.34
N THR A 627 1.15 -16.29 -64.09
CA THR A 627 0.06 -16.84 -63.27
C THR A 627 -1.24 -16.04 -63.45
N HIS A 628 -1.10 -14.74 -63.75
CA HIS A 628 -2.22 -13.84 -63.98
C HIS A 628 -1.92 -12.87 -65.11
N ILE A 629 -2.98 -12.41 -65.77
CA ILE A 629 -2.95 -11.41 -66.83
C ILE A 629 -3.71 -10.17 -66.38
N ILE A 630 -3.08 -9.01 -66.53
CA ILE A 630 -3.61 -7.72 -66.11
C ILE A 630 -4.09 -6.98 -67.36
N THR A 631 -5.36 -6.62 -67.38
CA THR A 631 -6.02 -6.02 -68.55
C THR A 631 -6.66 -4.70 -68.20
N SER A 632 -6.69 -3.78 -69.15
CA SER A 632 -7.55 -2.60 -69.14
C SER A 632 -8.78 -2.90 -70.00
N ASP A 633 -9.88 -3.22 -69.33
CA ASP A 633 -11.16 -3.55 -69.94
C ASP A 633 -12.02 -2.27 -70.09
N PRO A 634 -12.40 -1.86 -71.32
CA PRO A 634 -13.21 -0.66 -71.55
C PRO A 634 -14.60 -0.71 -70.91
N TRP A 635 -15.10 -1.89 -70.57
CA TRP A 635 -16.35 -2.05 -69.86
C TRP A 635 -16.09 -2.07 -68.34
N ARG A 636 -15.15 -2.89 -67.88
CA ARG A 636 -15.02 -3.24 -66.46
C ARG A 636 -14.00 -2.44 -65.66
N GLY A 637 -13.01 -1.85 -66.31
CA GLY A 637 -11.88 -1.23 -65.62
C GLY A 637 -10.65 -2.10 -65.73
N ASP A 638 -9.63 -1.78 -64.92
CA ASP A 638 -8.49 -2.67 -64.81
C ASP A 638 -8.90 -3.97 -64.10
N THR A 639 -8.58 -5.11 -64.69
CA THR A 639 -8.89 -6.44 -64.13
C THR A 639 -7.67 -7.34 -64.11
N VAL A 640 -7.61 -8.22 -63.11
CA VAL A 640 -6.57 -9.25 -62.97
C VAL A 640 -7.25 -10.61 -63.13
N LEU A 641 -6.95 -11.30 -64.23
CA LEU A 641 -7.50 -12.62 -64.54
C LEU A 641 -6.46 -13.69 -64.25
N THR A 642 -6.87 -14.86 -63.77
CA THR A 642 -5.95 -16.01 -63.78
C THR A 642 -5.58 -16.34 -65.23
N THR A 643 -4.41 -16.92 -65.45
CA THR A 643 -4.00 -17.34 -66.80
C THR A 643 -5.01 -18.30 -67.43
N ALA A 644 -5.62 -19.18 -66.65
CA ALA A 644 -6.66 -20.09 -67.11
C ALA A 644 -7.91 -19.32 -67.61
N ASP A 645 -8.41 -18.38 -66.81
CA ASP A 645 -9.60 -17.58 -67.18
C ASP A 645 -9.35 -16.71 -68.40
N PHE A 646 -8.16 -16.11 -68.51
CA PHE A 646 -7.80 -15.31 -69.68
C PHE A 646 -7.73 -16.17 -70.94
N LEU A 647 -7.08 -17.32 -70.89
CA LEU A 647 -6.98 -18.24 -72.04
C LEU A 647 -8.33 -18.79 -72.45
N ASP A 648 -9.20 -19.09 -71.49
CA ASP A 648 -10.57 -19.55 -71.75
C ASP A 648 -11.38 -18.51 -72.52
N ARG A 649 -11.26 -17.23 -72.15
CA ARG A 649 -11.92 -16.11 -72.84
C ARG A 649 -11.31 -15.82 -74.21
N TRP A 650 -9.99 -15.94 -74.35
CA TRP A 650 -9.27 -15.53 -75.56
C TRP A 650 -9.30 -16.56 -76.70
N LYS A 651 -9.62 -17.83 -76.41
CA LYS A 651 -9.58 -18.94 -77.40
C LYS A 651 -10.59 -18.79 -78.56
N TYR A 652 -11.74 -18.17 -78.32
CA TYR A 652 -12.89 -18.23 -79.24
C TYR A 652 -12.64 -17.55 -80.58
N LEU A 653 -11.82 -16.51 -80.63
CA LEU A 653 -11.45 -15.83 -81.88
C LEU A 653 -9.97 -16.12 -82.19
N ASN A 654 -9.59 -17.41 -82.18
CA ASN A 654 -8.25 -17.91 -82.46
C ASN A 654 -7.15 -17.09 -81.77
N ARG A 655 -7.33 -16.75 -80.48
CA ARG A 655 -6.35 -15.97 -79.72
C ARG A 655 -5.81 -14.76 -80.49
N THR A 656 -6.73 -13.97 -81.06
CA THR A 656 -6.33 -12.81 -81.88
C THR A 656 -5.74 -11.72 -81.00
N ALA A 657 -4.58 -11.23 -81.41
CA ALA A 657 -3.90 -10.08 -80.82
C ALA A 657 -3.57 -9.05 -81.89
N LEU A 658 -3.71 -7.78 -81.54
CA LEU A 658 -3.22 -6.64 -82.32
C LEU A 658 -2.24 -5.84 -81.46
N ILE A 659 -1.07 -5.56 -82.02
CA ILE A 659 -0.05 -4.71 -81.44
C ILE A 659 0.09 -3.46 -82.31
N LEU A 660 0.18 -2.30 -81.67
CA LEU A 660 0.45 -1.00 -82.28
C LEU A 660 1.90 -0.61 -81.96
N ASP A 661 2.79 -0.66 -82.95
CA ASP A 661 4.23 -0.46 -82.75
C ASP A 661 4.59 1.00 -82.43
#